data_AF-A0A369L734-F1
#
_entry.id   AF-A0A369L734-F1
#
_cell.length_a   1.000
_cell.length_b   1.000
_cell.length_c   1.000
_cell.angle_alpha   90.00
_cell.angle_beta   90.00
_cell.angle_gamma   90.00
#
_symmetry.space_group_name_H-M   'P 1'
#
loop_
_entity.id
_entity.type
_entity.pdbx_description
1 polymer ?
#
loop_
_entity_poly.entity_id
_entity_poly.type
_entity_poly.pdbx_seq_one_letter_code
_entity_poly.pdbx_strand_id
1 'polypeptide(L)'
;MSDSAQQPTPPVVLILAGHDPTGGAGLVADSEAVVACGGWGVTIPTALTVQNCRDVERVVPVEARLIREMANALDEFSIASIKVGLIASVDVLDAVVDIVRAYPGVPVVVDPVLKAGGGGELSTAALLDAFRARLLPLVDILTPNRLELARLAGSEANDDSARVERLLGLGCRALLVTGTDDPDQRVPANQVQQVLYTGEQRFRWRWPRLSERYHGSGCTLAAALAARLAGGEPPLLACEQAQSFTWQALADGWCPGRHQSLPRRMGSCGNPIADLTGSKNRLSDGRWCWPGATGTDKMTGEMTRTRDMTVDHRLFNIRNKVIQDSIHSLDGSGGDPFDLRFSDSKEAFMTTSAQLFEQACRHIPGGVNSPVRAFKGLHRPPVFMERAQGAYLYDVEGKRYVDYVGSWGPMITGHADPDVLGAVRDRLDNGLSFGTPTAIETTMADLICDMIPSIEMVRMVNSGTEATMSAIRLARGFTGRDKIVKFEGNYHGHSDSLLVKAGSGALTHGEPSSPGVPASLAEHTITLSYNDLDAVEACFEEIGSEIACIIVEPVAGNMNCIPPQPGFLETLRRVCTENGSVLIFDEVMTGFRVAMGGAQANYDITPDLTCLGKIVGGGMPVGAFGGRREVMEQISPLGPVYQAGTLSGNPLAMAAGIALLTKLREPGFHDALAQRVETLCHGLQERADAAGVDMITQRAGGMFGLFFTGQSRVDNFAQATACDTDSFRRFFSAMLDEGIYLAPSAYEAGFMSSAHSPEDIQVTLDAAVKAFDQVRQG
;
A
#
# COMPACT_ATOMS: atom_id res chain seq x y z
N MET A 1 -8.33 34.96 -11.60
CA MET A 1 -9.00 34.45 -10.39
C MET A 1 -8.80 32.96 -10.44
N SER A 2 -7.89 32.46 -9.61
CA SER A 2 -7.43 31.07 -9.60
C SER A 2 -8.49 30.16 -8.99
N ASP A 3 -8.83 29.08 -9.68
CA ASP A 3 -9.63 27.98 -9.16
C ASP A 3 -9.00 27.44 -7.87
N SER A 4 -9.68 27.67 -6.76
CA SER A 4 -9.40 26.99 -5.51
C SER A 4 -9.77 25.52 -5.67
N ALA A 5 -8.81 24.61 -5.52
CA ALA A 5 -9.09 23.18 -5.42
C ALA A 5 -10.07 22.95 -4.25
N GLN A 6 -11.34 22.70 -4.57
CA GLN A 6 -12.35 22.32 -3.60
C GLN A 6 -11.92 21.00 -2.94
N GLN A 7 -11.94 20.96 -1.61
CA GLN A 7 -11.77 19.71 -0.87
C GLN A 7 -12.80 18.68 -1.38
N PRO A 8 -12.43 17.40 -1.56
CA PRO A 8 -13.37 16.38 -1.98
C PRO A 8 -14.49 16.27 -0.94
N THR A 9 -15.73 16.48 -1.38
CA THR A 9 -16.91 16.35 -0.54
C THR A 9 -17.24 14.88 -0.31
N PRO A 10 -17.53 14.46 0.94
CA PRO A 10 -17.92 13.08 1.23
C PRO A 10 -19.23 12.71 0.49
N PRO A 11 -19.40 11.46 0.03
CA PRO A 11 -20.64 11.01 -0.59
C PRO A 11 -21.80 11.07 0.40
N VAL A 12 -22.93 11.62 -0.02
CA VAL A 12 -24.09 11.83 0.85
C VAL A 12 -24.98 10.58 0.88
N VAL A 13 -25.30 10.10 2.07
CA VAL A 13 -26.21 8.97 2.33
C VAL A 13 -27.49 9.50 2.94
N LEU A 14 -28.63 9.26 2.27
CA LEU A 14 -29.94 9.57 2.83
C LEU A 14 -30.40 8.45 3.76
N ILE A 15 -30.61 8.77 5.03
CA ILE A 15 -30.96 7.82 6.09
C ILE A 15 -32.43 8.03 6.48
N LEU A 16 -33.26 7.02 6.19
CA LEU A 16 -34.69 6.94 6.55
C LEU A 16 -34.86 5.89 7.64
N ALA A 17 -34.81 6.27 8.92
CA ALA A 17 -34.90 5.31 10.02
C ALA A 17 -35.60 5.88 11.27
N GLY A 18 -35.90 5.01 12.23
CA GLY A 18 -36.48 5.41 13.50
C GLY A 18 -35.48 6.17 14.38
N HIS A 19 -35.96 7.11 15.20
CA HIS A 19 -35.17 7.73 16.25
C HIS A 19 -35.09 6.80 17.47
N ASP A 20 -33.87 6.48 17.89
CA ASP A 20 -33.55 5.74 19.11
C ASP A 20 -32.90 6.68 20.13
N PRO A 21 -33.55 6.96 21.28
CA PRO A 21 -33.00 7.84 22.31
C PRO A 21 -31.74 7.29 23.01
N THR A 22 -31.39 6.01 22.82
CA THR A 22 -30.18 5.42 23.40
C THR A 22 -28.93 5.59 22.53
N GLY A 23 -29.10 5.98 21.26
CA GLY A 23 -28.02 5.99 20.26
C GLY A 23 -27.58 4.60 19.78
N GLY A 24 -28.21 3.52 20.25
CA GLY A 24 -27.82 2.16 19.91
C GLY A 24 -28.20 1.73 18.51
N ALA A 25 -29.35 2.18 18.00
CA ALA A 25 -29.90 1.87 16.67
C ALA A 25 -30.44 3.14 15.98
N GLY A 26 -31.03 2.97 14.79
CA GLY A 26 -31.74 4.06 14.10
C GLY A 26 -30.84 5.22 13.69
N LEU A 27 -31.42 6.43 13.58
CA LEU A 27 -30.77 7.58 12.95
C LEU A 27 -29.36 7.91 13.49
N VAL A 28 -29.16 7.83 14.80
CA VAL A 28 -27.87 8.15 15.43
C VAL A 28 -26.83 7.09 15.06
N ALA A 29 -27.16 5.82 15.28
CA ALA A 29 -26.29 4.69 14.93
C ALA A 29 -25.94 4.67 13.44
N ASP A 30 -26.91 4.96 12.59
CA ASP A 30 -26.74 5.00 11.14
C ASP A 30 -25.79 6.12 10.72
N SER A 31 -25.98 7.32 11.28
CA SER A 31 -25.14 8.48 10.98
C SER A 31 -23.69 8.26 11.42
N GLU A 32 -23.49 7.69 12.61
CA GLU A 32 -22.15 7.31 13.09
C GLU A 32 -21.48 6.29 12.18
N ALA A 33 -22.20 5.24 11.76
CA ALA A 33 -21.66 4.21 10.87
C ALA A 33 -21.32 4.78 9.48
N VAL A 34 -22.16 5.68 8.94
CA VAL A 34 -21.92 6.35 7.66
C VAL A 34 -20.66 7.22 7.73
N VAL A 35 -20.54 8.05 8.77
CA VAL A 35 -19.36 8.91 8.96
C VAL A 35 -18.09 8.09 9.15
N ALA A 36 -18.14 7.02 9.95
CA ALA A 36 -17.00 6.12 10.15
C ALA A 36 -16.56 5.42 8.86
N CYS A 37 -17.47 5.24 7.91
CA CYS A 37 -17.19 4.67 6.58
C CYS A 37 -16.91 5.74 5.50
N GLY A 38 -16.69 7.00 5.88
CA GLY A 38 -16.28 8.07 4.95
C GLY A 38 -17.41 8.75 4.19
N GLY A 39 -18.68 8.52 4.57
CA GLY A 39 -19.83 9.21 4.00
C GLY A 39 -20.35 10.36 4.87
N TRP A 40 -21.35 11.09 4.36
CA TRP A 40 -22.08 12.11 5.10
C TRP A 40 -23.56 11.75 5.19
N GLY A 41 -24.07 11.53 6.41
CA GLY A 41 -25.47 11.15 6.63
C GLY A 41 -26.41 12.36 6.70
N VAL A 42 -27.42 12.40 5.84
CA VAL A 42 -28.59 13.28 6.00
C VAL A 42 -29.77 12.43 6.46
N THR A 43 -30.53 12.88 7.47
CA THR A 43 -31.44 12.01 8.23
C THR A 43 -32.89 12.49 8.16
N ILE A 44 -33.81 11.52 8.07
CA ILE A 44 -35.25 11.75 8.15
C ILE A 44 -35.87 10.69 9.09
N PRO A 45 -36.50 11.09 10.21
CA PRO A 45 -37.13 10.14 11.12
C PRO A 45 -38.40 9.54 10.51
N THR A 46 -38.47 8.22 10.46
CA THR A 46 -39.66 7.46 10.03
C THR A 46 -40.57 7.11 11.21
N ALA A 47 -40.02 7.03 12.41
CA ALA A 47 -40.73 6.80 13.66
C ALA A 47 -39.94 7.37 14.85
N LEU A 48 -40.65 7.75 15.92
CA LEU A 48 -40.07 8.05 17.22
C LEU A 48 -40.30 6.87 18.16
N THR A 49 -39.28 6.45 18.91
CA THR A 49 -39.39 5.33 19.84
C THR A 49 -39.27 5.77 21.29
N VAL A 50 -40.05 5.13 22.16
CA VAL A 50 -39.84 5.11 23.61
C VAL A 50 -39.20 3.76 23.91
N GLN A 51 -37.90 3.75 24.17
CA GLN A 51 -37.14 2.51 24.33
C GLN A 51 -35.89 2.70 25.18
N ASN A 52 -35.32 1.56 25.60
CA ASN A 52 -34.00 1.46 26.22
C ASN A 52 -33.16 0.43 25.43
N CYS A 53 -31.92 0.13 25.86
CA CYS A 53 -31.05 -0.83 25.17
C CYS A 53 -31.54 -2.29 25.22
N ARG A 54 -32.73 -2.58 25.76
CA ARG A 54 -33.33 -3.92 25.81
C ARG A 54 -34.55 -4.03 24.92
N ASP A 55 -35.48 -3.11 25.08
CA ASP A 55 -36.83 -3.22 24.52
C ASP A 55 -37.41 -1.87 24.09
N VAL A 56 -38.34 -1.97 23.14
CA VAL A 56 -39.15 -0.85 22.64
C VAL A 56 -40.52 -0.90 23.31
N GLU A 57 -40.82 0.10 24.12
CA GLU A 57 -42.10 0.23 24.81
C GLU A 57 -43.18 0.80 23.88
N ARG A 58 -42.81 1.77 23.04
CA ARG A 58 -43.73 2.42 22.12
C ARG A 58 -43.04 2.88 20.85
N VAL A 59 -43.75 2.74 19.73
CA VAL A 59 -43.37 3.31 18.43
C VAL A 59 -44.44 4.30 18.02
N VAL A 60 -44.03 5.51 17.68
CA VAL A 60 -44.91 6.57 17.16
C VAL A 60 -44.48 6.86 15.71
N PRO A 61 -45.26 6.45 14.70
CA PRO A 61 -44.97 6.77 13.31
C PRO A 61 -44.91 8.30 13.10
N VAL A 62 -43.93 8.77 12.34
CA VAL A 62 -43.90 10.18 11.89
C VAL A 62 -44.94 10.34 10.78
N GLU A 63 -45.64 11.48 10.74
CA GLU A 63 -46.63 11.75 9.69
C GLU A 63 -45.98 11.68 8.30
N ALA A 64 -46.57 10.91 7.39
CA ALA A 64 -46.07 10.72 6.02
C ALA A 64 -45.86 12.05 5.27
N ARG A 65 -46.69 13.07 5.55
CA ARG A 65 -46.53 14.42 5.00
C ARG A 65 -45.22 15.06 5.45
N LEU A 66 -44.89 14.98 6.74
CA LEU A 66 -43.66 15.56 7.30
C LEU A 66 -42.41 14.86 6.75
N ILE A 67 -42.46 13.54 6.54
CA ILE A 67 -41.38 12.77 5.92
C ILE A 67 -41.05 13.33 4.52
N ARG A 68 -42.09 13.61 3.72
CA ARG A 68 -41.94 14.19 2.37
C ARG A 68 -41.45 15.63 2.41
N GLU A 69 -41.94 16.45 3.33
CA GLU A 69 -41.50 17.82 3.51
C GLU A 69 -40.01 17.89 3.88
N MET A 70 -39.55 17.01 4.78
CA MET A 70 -38.13 16.89 5.11
C MET A 70 -37.30 16.42 3.91
N ALA A 71 -37.79 15.45 3.12
CA ALA A 71 -37.08 14.98 1.93
C ALA A 71 -36.94 16.08 0.86
N ASN A 72 -37.99 16.87 0.66
CA ASN A 72 -37.94 18.01 -0.26
C ASN A 72 -36.98 19.10 0.23
N ALA A 73 -36.84 19.30 1.54
CA ALA A 73 -35.90 20.28 2.10
C ALA A 73 -34.41 19.86 1.96
N LEU A 74 -34.13 18.62 1.55
CA LEU A 74 -32.78 18.10 1.32
C LEU A 74 -32.43 18.05 -0.18
N ASP A 75 -33.19 18.72 -1.05
CA ASP A 75 -32.97 18.73 -2.51
C ASP A 75 -31.63 19.37 -2.94
N GLU A 76 -31.00 20.16 -2.07
CA GLU A 76 -29.66 20.70 -2.26
C GLU A 76 -28.54 19.64 -2.21
N PHE A 77 -28.81 18.45 -1.66
CA PHE A 77 -27.83 17.38 -1.53
C PHE A 77 -27.88 16.40 -2.70
N SER A 78 -26.73 16.09 -3.29
CA SER A 78 -26.58 15.00 -4.25
C SER A 78 -26.52 13.66 -3.52
N ILE A 79 -27.65 12.97 -3.40
CA ILE A 79 -27.76 11.67 -2.70
C ILE A 79 -27.07 10.56 -3.51
N ALA A 80 -26.06 9.92 -2.90
CA ALA A 80 -25.24 8.87 -3.50
C ALA A 80 -25.65 7.44 -3.07
N SER A 81 -26.35 7.29 -1.94
CA SER A 81 -27.05 6.06 -1.57
C SER A 81 -28.21 6.35 -0.60
N ILE A 82 -29.13 5.40 -0.46
CA ILE A 82 -30.25 5.47 0.49
C ILE A 82 -30.18 4.29 1.45
N LYS A 83 -30.24 4.58 2.76
CA LYS A 83 -30.39 3.58 3.82
C LYS A 83 -31.79 3.68 4.42
N VAL A 84 -32.55 2.59 4.40
CA VAL A 84 -33.87 2.49 5.03
C VAL A 84 -33.81 1.57 6.24
N GLY A 85 -34.40 1.99 7.35
CA GLY A 85 -34.53 1.23 8.59
C GLY A 85 -36.00 1.01 8.97
N LEU A 86 -36.30 1.12 10.27
CA LEU A 86 -37.65 0.95 10.84
C LEU A 86 -38.74 1.70 10.05
N ILE A 87 -39.78 0.99 9.61
CA ILE A 87 -41.01 1.55 9.05
C ILE A 87 -42.17 1.11 9.95
N ALA A 88 -42.92 2.06 10.50
CA ALA A 88 -43.91 1.79 11.54
C ALA A 88 -45.37 1.71 11.04
N SER A 89 -45.65 2.14 9.80
CA SER A 89 -46.99 2.10 9.22
C SER A 89 -46.94 2.03 7.68
N VAL A 90 -48.08 1.70 7.07
CA VAL A 90 -48.22 1.68 5.60
C VAL A 90 -48.07 3.09 5.02
N ASP A 91 -48.58 4.12 5.69
CA ASP A 91 -48.45 5.51 5.22
C ASP A 91 -46.98 5.98 5.22
N VAL A 92 -46.20 5.57 6.22
CA VAL A 92 -44.75 5.81 6.25
C VAL A 92 -44.04 5.07 5.14
N LEU A 93 -44.42 3.81 4.88
CA LEU A 93 -43.88 3.04 3.76
C LEU A 93 -44.14 3.76 2.41
N ASP A 94 -45.34 4.29 2.22
CA ASP A 94 -45.68 5.04 0.99
C ASP A 94 -44.85 6.32 0.84
N ALA A 95 -44.57 7.02 1.93
CA ALA A 95 -43.63 8.15 1.91
C ALA A 95 -42.21 7.72 1.53
N VAL A 96 -41.70 6.63 2.10
CA VAL A 96 -40.38 6.07 1.78
C VAL A 96 -40.29 5.64 0.31
N VAL A 97 -41.30 4.95 -0.21
CA VAL A 97 -41.35 4.49 -1.61
C VAL A 97 -41.28 5.66 -2.58
N ASP A 98 -42.01 6.73 -2.30
CA ASP A 98 -42.00 7.91 -3.16
C ASP A 98 -40.67 8.65 -3.12
N ILE A 99 -40.02 8.72 -1.95
CA ILE A 99 -38.67 9.27 -1.83
C ILE A 99 -37.67 8.42 -2.62
N VAL A 100 -37.68 7.10 -2.45
CA VAL A 100 -36.77 6.21 -3.18
C VAL A 100 -36.96 6.34 -4.70
N ARG A 101 -38.19 6.46 -5.17
CA ARG A 101 -38.50 6.66 -6.60
C ARG A 101 -37.99 8.00 -7.16
N ALA A 102 -37.80 9.01 -6.32
CA ALA A 102 -37.24 10.29 -6.73
C ALA A 102 -35.74 10.20 -7.07
N TYR A 103 -35.06 9.11 -6.68
CA TYR A 103 -33.62 8.90 -6.90
C TYR A 103 -33.34 7.63 -7.74
N PRO A 104 -33.72 7.61 -9.03
CA PRO A 104 -33.49 6.43 -9.87
C PRO A 104 -31.98 6.14 -10.04
N GLY A 105 -31.59 4.88 -9.86
CA GLY A 105 -30.20 4.44 -10.01
C GLY A 105 -29.31 4.64 -8.78
N VAL A 106 -29.82 5.29 -7.73
CA VAL A 106 -29.14 5.41 -6.44
C VAL A 106 -29.31 4.09 -5.66
N PRO A 107 -28.23 3.48 -5.14
CA PRO A 107 -28.32 2.22 -4.40
C PRO A 107 -29.18 2.33 -3.14
N VAL A 108 -30.09 1.38 -2.95
CA VAL A 108 -30.99 1.31 -1.78
C VAL A 108 -30.67 0.09 -0.92
N VAL A 109 -30.22 0.36 0.31
CA VAL A 109 -29.97 -0.67 1.34
C VAL A 109 -31.08 -0.63 2.38
N VAL A 110 -31.69 -1.77 2.66
CA VAL A 110 -32.81 -1.86 3.62
C VAL A 110 -32.51 -2.83 4.75
N ASP A 111 -32.52 -2.29 5.97
CA ASP A 111 -32.62 -3.02 7.23
C ASP A 111 -34.09 -3.07 7.65
N PRO A 112 -34.77 -4.23 7.57
CA PRO A 112 -36.22 -4.27 7.68
C PRO A 112 -36.77 -4.02 9.10
N VAL A 113 -35.94 -4.18 10.16
CA VAL A 113 -36.26 -3.91 11.58
C VAL A 113 -37.70 -4.29 11.98
N LEU A 114 -38.04 -5.57 11.88
CA LEU A 114 -39.43 -6.04 12.03
C LEU A 114 -39.82 -6.42 13.47
N LYS A 115 -38.83 -6.49 14.36
CA LYS A 115 -38.98 -6.91 15.76
C LYS A 115 -37.94 -6.19 16.64
N ALA A 116 -38.35 -5.81 17.85
CA ALA A 116 -37.46 -5.25 18.85
C ALA A 116 -36.49 -6.30 19.42
N GLY A 117 -35.32 -5.86 19.91
CA GLY A 117 -34.27 -6.72 20.46
C GLY A 117 -34.71 -7.62 21.63
N GLY A 118 -35.67 -7.20 22.46
CA GLY A 118 -36.25 -8.04 23.53
C GLY A 118 -37.60 -8.68 23.16
N GLY A 119 -38.05 -8.53 21.91
CA GLY A 119 -39.06 -9.41 21.30
C GLY A 119 -40.42 -8.79 20.96
N GLY A 120 -40.63 -7.49 21.17
CA GLY A 120 -41.85 -6.80 20.73
C GLY A 120 -42.00 -6.76 19.19
N GLU A 121 -43.21 -6.93 18.67
CA GLU A 121 -43.48 -6.80 17.22
C GLU A 121 -43.52 -5.33 16.80
N LEU A 122 -42.83 -5.00 15.71
CA LEU A 122 -42.77 -3.64 15.16
C LEU A 122 -43.47 -3.51 13.80
N SER A 123 -44.06 -4.60 13.30
CA SER A 123 -44.72 -4.67 11.98
C SER A 123 -46.07 -5.38 12.06
N THR A 124 -46.98 -5.03 11.14
CA THR A 124 -48.29 -5.67 10.96
C THR A 124 -48.32 -6.48 9.67
N ALA A 125 -49.26 -7.43 9.53
CA ALA A 125 -49.42 -8.20 8.29
C ALA A 125 -49.63 -7.29 7.06
N ALA A 126 -50.46 -6.26 7.19
CA ALA A 126 -50.71 -5.28 6.14
C ALA A 126 -49.43 -4.52 5.73
N LEU A 127 -48.56 -4.20 6.68
CA LEU A 127 -47.28 -3.56 6.39
C LEU A 127 -46.32 -4.51 5.66
N LEU A 128 -46.27 -5.79 6.04
CA LEU A 128 -45.43 -6.78 5.36
C LEU A 128 -45.87 -7.02 3.91
N ASP A 129 -47.19 -7.08 3.66
CA ASP A 129 -47.74 -7.15 2.30
C ASP A 129 -47.37 -5.91 1.48
N ALA A 130 -47.52 -4.74 2.08
CA ALA A 130 -47.16 -3.47 1.47
C ALA A 130 -45.66 -3.40 1.13
N PHE A 131 -44.80 -3.82 2.05
CA PHE A 131 -43.35 -3.85 1.89
C PHE A 131 -42.94 -4.73 0.70
N ARG A 132 -43.48 -5.96 0.63
CA ARG A 132 -43.22 -6.90 -0.48
C ARG A 132 -43.65 -6.32 -1.83
N ALA A 133 -44.82 -5.69 -1.89
CA ALA A 133 -45.39 -5.22 -3.14
C ALA A 133 -44.79 -3.91 -3.64
N ARG A 134 -44.40 -2.99 -2.73
CA ARG A 134 -44.10 -1.59 -3.09
C ARG A 134 -42.65 -1.18 -2.88
N LEU A 135 -42.01 -1.65 -1.80
CA LEU A 135 -40.63 -1.25 -1.47
C LEU A 135 -39.61 -2.27 -1.95
N LEU A 136 -39.85 -3.56 -1.74
CA LEU A 136 -38.92 -4.64 -2.08
C LEU A 136 -38.41 -4.61 -3.54
N PRO A 137 -39.23 -4.28 -4.56
CA PRO A 137 -38.75 -4.16 -5.95
C PRO A 137 -37.75 -3.02 -6.20
N LEU A 138 -37.62 -2.09 -5.25
CA LEU A 138 -36.71 -0.94 -5.31
C LEU A 138 -35.42 -1.18 -4.52
N VAL A 139 -35.27 -2.35 -3.88
CA VAL A 139 -34.15 -2.63 -2.97
C VAL A 139 -33.00 -3.30 -3.71
N ASP A 140 -31.82 -2.68 -3.66
CA ASP A 140 -30.57 -3.27 -4.15
C ASP A 140 -30.07 -4.35 -3.19
N ILE A 141 -29.99 -4.05 -1.89
CA ILE A 141 -29.57 -5.02 -0.88
C ILE A 141 -30.47 -4.97 0.35
N LEU A 142 -31.13 -6.08 0.65
CA LEU A 142 -31.89 -6.29 1.88
C LEU A 142 -31.02 -7.06 2.89
N THR A 143 -31.01 -6.65 4.16
CA THR A 143 -30.14 -7.25 5.20
C THR A 143 -30.92 -7.96 6.33
N PRO A 144 -31.82 -8.91 6.05
CA PRO A 144 -32.69 -9.48 7.09
C PRO A 144 -31.92 -10.47 7.98
N ASN A 145 -32.20 -10.50 9.28
CA ASN A 145 -31.88 -11.69 10.08
C ASN A 145 -32.79 -12.88 9.73
N ARG A 146 -32.49 -14.08 10.20
CA ARG A 146 -33.30 -15.30 9.87
C ARG A 146 -34.78 -15.20 10.28
N LEU A 147 -35.08 -14.55 11.40
CA LEU A 147 -36.46 -14.37 11.86
C LEU A 147 -37.21 -13.37 10.96
N GLU A 148 -36.53 -12.29 10.56
CA GLU A 148 -37.06 -11.30 9.62
C GLU A 148 -37.24 -11.90 8.23
N LEU A 149 -36.28 -12.71 7.76
CA LEU A 149 -36.36 -13.45 6.51
C LEU A 149 -37.61 -14.34 6.48
N ALA A 150 -37.86 -15.12 7.54
CA ALA A 150 -39.05 -15.95 7.64
C ALA A 150 -40.35 -15.14 7.62
N ARG A 151 -40.37 -13.98 8.29
CA ARG A 151 -41.54 -13.08 8.31
C ARG A 151 -41.82 -12.45 6.95
N LEU A 152 -40.78 -11.92 6.30
CA LEU A 152 -40.88 -11.29 4.98
C LEU A 152 -41.24 -12.31 3.90
N ALA A 153 -40.69 -13.52 3.98
CA ALA A 153 -40.99 -14.58 3.03
C ALA A 153 -42.31 -15.31 3.30
N GLY A 154 -42.97 -15.10 4.45
CA GLY A 154 -44.25 -15.76 4.78
C GLY A 154 -44.11 -17.26 5.10
N SER A 155 -45.23 -17.89 5.48
CA SER A 155 -45.28 -19.27 5.99
C SER A 155 -45.17 -20.39 4.96
N GLU A 156 -45.10 -20.06 3.66
CA GLU A 156 -45.12 -21.04 2.57
C GLU A 156 -43.74 -21.62 2.24
N ALA A 157 -42.65 -21.03 2.77
CA ALA A 157 -41.28 -21.44 2.51
C ALA A 157 -40.66 -22.19 3.70
N ASN A 158 -40.23 -23.43 3.44
CA ASN A 158 -39.83 -24.39 4.47
C ASN A 158 -38.38 -24.25 4.96
N ASP A 159 -37.52 -23.55 4.21
CA ASP A 159 -36.13 -23.30 4.57
C ASP A 159 -35.64 -21.92 4.09
N ASP A 160 -34.46 -21.50 4.54
CA ASP A 160 -33.89 -20.19 4.21
C ASP A 160 -33.57 -20.02 2.72
N SER A 161 -33.28 -21.10 1.97
CA SER A 161 -33.04 -21.00 0.52
C SER A 161 -34.34 -20.67 -0.21
N ALA A 162 -35.43 -21.38 0.10
CA ALA A 162 -36.75 -21.12 -0.48
C ALA A 162 -37.27 -19.72 -0.11
N ARG A 163 -36.98 -19.25 1.11
CA ARG A 163 -37.34 -17.88 1.56
C ARG A 163 -36.60 -16.82 0.76
N VAL A 164 -35.31 -17.00 0.54
CA VAL A 164 -34.49 -16.10 -0.27
C VAL A 164 -34.96 -16.08 -1.72
N GLU A 165 -35.16 -17.25 -2.34
CA GLU A 165 -35.64 -17.36 -3.72
C GLU A 165 -36.96 -16.64 -3.91
N ARG A 166 -37.89 -16.77 -2.95
CA ARG A 166 -39.15 -16.02 -2.98
C ARG A 166 -38.92 -14.51 -2.98
N LEU A 167 -38.08 -14.00 -2.08
CA LEU A 167 -37.85 -12.55 -1.96
C LEU A 167 -37.08 -11.97 -3.16
N LEU A 168 -36.12 -12.71 -3.72
CA LEU A 168 -35.48 -12.35 -4.99
C LEU A 168 -36.50 -12.32 -6.13
N GLY A 169 -37.41 -13.31 -6.18
CA GLY A 169 -38.49 -13.37 -7.17
C GLY A 169 -39.52 -12.24 -7.06
N LEU A 170 -39.57 -11.54 -5.92
CA LEU A 170 -40.41 -10.35 -5.72
C LEU A 170 -39.71 -9.03 -6.08
N GLY A 171 -38.45 -9.08 -6.55
CA GLY A 171 -37.78 -7.93 -7.18
C GLY A 171 -36.60 -7.32 -6.43
N CYS A 172 -36.24 -7.83 -5.25
CA CYS A 172 -35.01 -7.41 -4.58
C CYS A 172 -33.78 -7.95 -5.34
N ARG A 173 -32.73 -7.13 -5.53
CA ARG A 173 -31.56 -7.56 -6.32
C ARG A 173 -30.63 -8.51 -5.55
N ALA A 174 -30.47 -8.29 -4.25
CA ALA A 174 -29.62 -9.13 -3.41
C ALA A 174 -30.11 -9.18 -1.95
N LEU A 175 -29.86 -10.30 -1.28
CA LEU A 175 -30.17 -10.48 0.14
C LEU A 175 -28.91 -10.88 0.92
N LEU A 176 -28.52 -10.08 1.90
CA LEU A 176 -27.51 -10.44 2.91
C LEU A 176 -28.21 -10.97 4.16
N VAL A 177 -28.41 -12.29 4.23
CA VAL A 177 -29.08 -12.95 5.35
C VAL A 177 -28.14 -13.05 6.55
N THR A 178 -28.60 -12.53 7.69
CA THR A 178 -27.81 -12.43 8.92
C THR A 178 -28.15 -13.45 10.00
N GLY A 179 -27.10 -13.97 10.66
CA GLY A 179 -27.16 -15.13 11.56
C GLY A 179 -27.01 -14.81 13.05
N THR A 180 -27.57 -13.69 13.51
CA THR A 180 -27.33 -13.17 14.87
C THR A 180 -27.93 -14.03 15.99
N ASP A 181 -29.11 -14.65 15.79
CA ASP A 181 -29.92 -15.13 16.92
C ASP A 181 -30.29 -16.63 16.92
N ASP A 182 -29.99 -17.39 15.86
CA ASP A 182 -30.22 -18.84 15.82
C ASP A 182 -29.20 -19.53 14.90
N PRO A 183 -28.25 -20.32 15.43
CA PRO A 183 -27.32 -21.07 14.60
C PRO A 183 -28.10 -22.16 13.86
N ASP A 184 -28.03 -22.15 12.53
CA ASP A 184 -28.31 -23.34 11.72
C ASP A 184 -27.57 -24.52 12.37
N GLN A 185 -28.19 -25.70 12.50
CA GLN A 185 -27.57 -26.86 13.16
C GLN A 185 -26.20 -27.24 12.55
N ARG A 186 -25.87 -26.69 11.38
CA ARG A 186 -24.61 -26.84 10.64
C ARG A 186 -23.55 -25.75 10.90
N VAL A 187 -23.84 -24.70 11.68
CA VAL A 187 -22.88 -23.61 12.02
C VAL A 187 -22.44 -23.77 13.49
N PRO A 188 -21.13 -23.81 13.79
CA PRO A 188 -20.65 -23.91 15.17
C PRO A 188 -21.20 -22.80 16.08
N ALA A 189 -21.55 -23.14 17.32
CA ALA A 189 -22.18 -22.19 18.26
C ALA A 189 -21.32 -20.96 18.57
N ASN A 190 -19.99 -21.07 18.46
CA ASN A 190 -19.04 -19.98 18.64
C ASN A 190 -18.85 -19.10 17.38
N GLN A 191 -19.69 -19.27 16.36
CA GLN A 191 -19.62 -18.51 15.12
C GLN A 191 -20.98 -17.91 14.73
N VAL A 192 -20.90 -16.85 13.93
CA VAL A 192 -22.02 -16.22 13.21
C VAL A 192 -21.73 -16.38 11.73
N GLN A 193 -22.70 -16.88 10.97
CA GLN A 193 -22.60 -16.96 9.52
C GLN A 193 -23.53 -15.93 8.86
N GLN A 194 -22.97 -15.23 7.88
CA GLN A 194 -23.63 -14.25 7.03
C GLN A 194 -23.61 -14.77 5.60
N VAL A 195 -24.73 -14.69 4.88
CA VAL A 195 -24.82 -15.21 3.50
C VAL A 195 -25.43 -14.18 2.57
N LEU A 196 -24.67 -13.73 1.58
CA LEU A 196 -25.17 -12.90 0.49
C LEU A 196 -25.68 -13.79 -0.64
N TYR A 197 -26.86 -13.49 -1.13
CA TYR A 197 -27.50 -14.12 -2.27
C TYR A 197 -27.71 -13.09 -3.37
N THR A 198 -27.17 -13.37 -4.57
CA THR A 198 -27.29 -12.51 -5.77
C THR A 198 -27.67 -13.37 -6.96
N GLY A 199 -28.95 -13.40 -7.34
CA GLY A 199 -29.44 -14.29 -8.39
C GLY A 199 -29.03 -15.76 -8.13
N GLU A 200 -28.18 -16.32 -8.99
CA GLU A 200 -27.68 -17.69 -8.89
C GLU A 200 -26.47 -17.87 -7.95
N GLN A 201 -25.83 -16.78 -7.50
CA GLN A 201 -24.60 -16.84 -6.71
C GLN A 201 -24.88 -16.68 -5.21
N ARG A 202 -24.05 -17.36 -4.39
CA ARG A 202 -24.12 -17.34 -2.93
C ARG A 202 -22.72 -17.14 -2.35
N PHE A 203 -22.55 -16.11 -1.53
CA PHE A 203 -21.29 -15.80 -0.85
C PHE A 203 -21.48 -15.92 0.66
N ARG A 204 -20.53 -16.57 1.35
CA ARG A 204 -20.64 -16.90 2.78
C ARG A 204 -19.45 -16.33 3.54
N TRP A 205 -19.73 -15.66 4.66
CA TRP A 205 -18.73 -15.23 5.63
C TRP A 205 -19.05 -15.79 7.01
N ARG A 206 -18.00 -16.11 7.78
CA ARG A 206 -18.10 -16.59 9.16
C ARG A 206 -17.27 -15.70 10.07
N TRP A 207 -17.89 -15.26 11.15
CA TRP A 207 -17.32 -14.37 12.14
C TRP A 207 -17.36 -15.03 13.52
N PRO A 208 -16.36 -14.80 14.39
CA PRO A 208 -16.45 -15.23 15.78
C PRO A 208 -17.67 -14.62 16.45
N ARG A 209 -18.43 -15.44 17.19
CA ARG A 209 -19.55 -14.97 17.98
C ARG A 209 -19.02 -14.25 19.21
N LEU A 210 -19.36 -12.97 19.32
CA LEU A 210 -19.08 -12.18 20.51
C LEU A 210 -20.00 -12.62 21.66
N SER A 211 -19.47 -12.60 22.89
CA SER A 211 -20.19 -13.08 24.09
C SER A 211 -21.29 -12.14 24.56
N GLU A 212 -21.19 -10.86 24.19
CA GLU A 212 -22.17 -9.84 24.54
C GLU A 212 -23.35 -9.81 23.53
N ARG A 213 -24.48 -9.25 23.98
CA ARG A 213 -25.61 -8.93 23.10
C ARG A 213 -25.55 -7.45 22.75
N TYR A 214 -25.82 -7.14 21.50
CA TYR A 214 -25.66 -5.78 20.98
C TYR A 214 -26.96 -5.21 20.45
N HIS A 215 -27.25 -3.98 20.86
CA HIS A 215 -28.36 -3.19 20.34
C HIS A 215 -27.89 -2.42 19.10
N GLY A 216 -28.54 -2.66 17.96
CA GLY A 216 -28.26 -1.98 16.68
C GLY A 216 -27.13 -2.56 15.83
N SER A 217 -26.82 -3.85 15.97
CA SER A 217 -25.88 -4.56 15.08
C SER A 217 -26.31 -4.55 13.61
N GLY A 218 -27.60 -4.78 13.32
CA GLY A 218 -28.18 -4.71 11.97
C GLY A 218 -28.11 -3.31 11.37
N CYS A 219 -28.47 -2.28 12.16
CA CYS A 219 -28.40 -0.88 11.74
C CYS A 219 -26.98 -0.47 11.35
N THR A 220 -25.98 -0.83 12.18
CA THR A 220 -24.56 -0.59 11.86
C THR A 220 -24.17 -1.23 10.52
N LEU A 221 -24.56 -2.48 10.29
CA LEU A 221 -24.23 -3.20 9.06
C LEU A 221 -24.84 -2.56 7.82
N ALA A 222 -26.14 -2.26 7.85
CA ALA A 222 -26.84 -1.68 6.72
C ALA A 222 -26.36 -0.25 6.41
N ALA A 223 -26.08 0.56 7.44
CA ALA A 223 -25.57 1.91 7.27
C ALA A 223 -24.14 1.94 6.73
N ALA A 224 -23.26 1.06 7.24
CA ALA A 224 -21.92 0.90 6.69
C ALA A 224 -21.96 0.43 5.23
N LEU A 225 -22.83 -0.53 4.91
CA LEU A 225 -23.03 -1.02 3.54
C LEU A 225 -23.50 0.10 2.60
N ALA A 226 -24.46 0.93 3.02
CA ALA A 226 -24.92 2.07 2.23
C ALA A 226 -23.79 3.08 1.97
N ALA A 227 -23.00 3.43 2.99
CA ALA A 227 -21.85 4.33 2.84
C ALA A 227 -20.79 3.80 1.86
N ARG A 228 -20.49 2.50 1.91
CA ARG A 228 -19.53 1.85 1.00
C ARG A 228 -20.03 1.87 -0.45
N LEU A 229 -21.31 1.59 -0.68
CA LEU A 229 -21.93 1.72 -1.99
C LEU A 229 -21.94 3.18 -2.48
N ALA A 230 -22.18 4.15 -1.59
CA ALA A 230 -22.11 5.57 -1.91
C ALA A 230 -20.70 6.01 -2.34
N GLY A 231 -19.67 5.37 -1.78
CA GLY A 231 -18.26 5.54 -2.19
C GLY A 231 -17.89 4.83 -3.50
N GLY A 232 -18.83 4.15 -4.16
CA GLY A 232 -18.61 3.47 -5.43
C GLY A 232 -18.04 2.05 -5.31
N GLU A 233 -18.03 1.46 -4.11
CA GLU A 233 -17.55 0.08 -3.95
C GLU A 233 -18.52 -0.93 -4.60
N PRO A 234 -18.00 -1.98 -5.27
CA PRO A 234 -18.85 -3.05 -5.79
C PRO A 234 -19.64 -3.77 -4.68
N PRO A 235 -20.90 -4.22 -4.92
CA PRO A 235 -21.78 -4.79 -3.89
C PRO A 235 -21.16 -5.90 -3.03
N LEU A 236 -20.39 -6.82 -3.63
CA LEU A 236 -19.74 -7.90 -2.90
C LEU A 236 -18.67 -7.36 -1.92
N LEU A 237 -17.86 -6.41 -2.38
CA LEU A 237 -16.82 -5.78 -1.58
C LEU A 237 -17.45 -4.93 -0.47
N ALA A 238 -18.47 -4.13 -0.81
CA ALA A 238 -19.21 -3.32 0.16
C ALA A 238 -19.82 -4.20 1.26
N CYS A 239 -20.38 -5.38 0.93
CA CYS A 239 -20.86 -6.35 1.91
C CYS A 239 -19.75 -6.92 2.79
N GLU A 240 -18.59 -7.28 2.23
CA GLU A 240 -17.45 -7.80 3.01
C GLU A 240 -16.91 -6.74 3.98
N GLN A 241 -16.70 -5.51 3.50
CA GLN A 241 -16.16 -4.42 4.30
C GLN A 241 -17.14 -3.96 5.39
N ALA A 242 -18.43 -3.83 5.07
CA ALA A 242 -19.45 -3.46 6.04
C ALA A 242 -19.59 -4.49 7.17
N GLN A 243 -19.46 -5.79 6.85
CA GLN A 243 -19.47 -6.85 7.86
C GLN A 243 -18.27 -6.76 8.81
N SER A 244 -17.07 -6.51 8.29
CA SER A 244 -15.88 -6.39 9.12
C SER A 244 -15.92 -5.16 10.01
N PHE A 245 -16.31 -4.01 9.46
CA PHE A 245 -16.52 -2.79 10.25
C PHE A 245 -17.54 -3.04 11.36
N THR A 246 -18.66 -3.70 11.02
CA THR A 246 -19.69 -4.03 12.02
C THR A 246 -19.13 -4.94 13.10
N TRP A 247 -18.39 -5.98 12.75
CA TRP A 247 -17.79 -6.87 13.74
C TRP A 247 -16.83 -6.13 14.67
N GLN A 248 -15.98 -5.25 14.14
CA GLN A 248 -15.06 -4.42 14.94
C GLN A 248 -15.81 -3.47 15.85
N ALA A 249 -16.81 -2.75 15.33
CA ALA A 249 -17.63 -1.84 16.11
C ALA A 249 -18.38 -2.57 17.25
N LEU A 250 -18.80 -3.81 17.03
CA LEU A 250 -19.37 -4.66 18.06
C LEU A 250 -18.30 -5.10 19.07
N ALA A 251 -17.13 -5.55 18.61
CA ALA A 251 -16.05 -6.00 19.48
C ALA A 251 -15.54 -4.89 20.43
N ASP A 252 -15.46 -3.66 19.92
CA ASP A 252 -15.10 -2.45 20.69
C ASP A 252 -16.31 -1.81 21.40
N GLY A 253 -17.47 -2.48 21.31
CA GLY A 253 -18.71 -2.03 21.91
C GLY A 253 -18.61 -1.85 23.41
N TRP A 254 -19.52 -1.04 23.94
CA TRP A 254 -19.53 -0.71 25.36
C TRP A 254 -20.95 -0.76 25.90
N CYS A 255 -21.10 -1.09 27.17
CA CYS A 255 -22.40 -1.23 27.80
C CYS A 255 -22.75 0.02 28.64
N PRO A 256 -23.58 0.94 28.14
CA PRO A 256 -24.01 2.12 28.91
C PRO A 256 -24.98 1.80 30.06
N GLY A 257 -25.53 0.58 30.08
CA GLY A 257 -26.62 0.20 30.98
C GLY A 257 -26.50 -1.22 31.51
N ARG A 258 -27.63 -1.83 31.91
CA ARG A 258 -27.69 -3.19 32.49
C ARG A 258 -28.05 -4.28 31.47
N HIS A 259 -28.13 -3.95 30.19
CA HIS A 259 -28.73 -4.80 29.15
C HIS A 259 -27.77 -5.02 27.99
N GLN A 260 -28.13 -4.61 26.77
CA GLN A 260 -27.31 -4.83 25.59
C GLN A 260 -26.23 -3.74 25.48
N SER A 261 -25.07 -4.13 24.95
CA SER A 261 -23.98 -3.23 24.60
C SER A 261 -24.30 -2.45 23.32
N LEU A 262 -23.70 -1.28 23.18
CA LEU A 262 -23.79 -0.46 21.98
C LEU A 262 -22.51 -0.59 21.15
N PRO A 263 -22.61 -0.73 19.82
CA PRO A 263 -21.43 -0.72 18.95
C PRO A 263 -20.68 0.61 19.07
N ARG A 264 -19.35 0.56 19.22
CA ARG A 264 -18.50 1.76 19.16
C ARG A 264 -18.14 2.04 17.70
N ARG A 265 -18.88 2.96 17.08
CA ARG A 265 -18.76 3.28 15.65
C ARG A 265 -17.75 4.40 15.36
N MET A 266 -17.53 5.27 16.34
CA MET A 266 -16.65 6.44 16.26
C MET A 266 -15.51 6.30 17.28
N GLY A 267 -14.28 6.64 16.90
CA GLY A 267 -13.15 6.76 17.83
C GLY A 267 -12.59 5.44 18.38
N SER A 268 -12.92 4.28 17.82
CA SER A 268 -12.10 3.08 17.96
C SER A 268 -10.72 3.34 17.35
N CYS A 269 -9.65 2.99 18.06
CA CYS A 269 -8.27 3.09 17.55
C CYS A 269 -8.10 2.15 16.34
N GLY A 270 -8.38 2.66 15.15
CA GLY A 270 -8.34 1.91 13.91
C GLY A 270 -9.20 2.61 12.87
N ASN A 271 -8.55 3.21 11.87
CA ASN A 271 -9.26 3.71 10.69
C ASN A 271 -9.85 2.48 9.95
N PRO A 272 -11.19 2.34 9.78
CA PRO A 272 -11.79 1.10 9.27
C PRO A 272 -11.59 0.87 7.76
N ILE A 273 -10.80 1.72 7.09
CA ILE A 273 -10.36 1.48 5.71
C ILE A 273 -9.02 0.71 5.68
N ALA A 274 -8.24 0.71 6.76
CA ALA A 274 -6.90 0.12 6.79
C ALA A 274 -6.84 -1.33 7.28
N ASP A 275 -7.87 -1.83 7.99
CA ASP A 275 -7.80 -3.12 8.70
C ASP A 275 -8.51 -4.29 7.98
N LEU A 276 -8.91 -4.09 6.73
CA LEU A 276 -9.62 -5.08 5.92
C LEU A 276 -8.77 -5.75 4.83
N THR A 277 -7.53 -5.31 4.63
CA THR A 277 -6.57 -5.96 3.72
C THR A 277 -5.46 -6.72 4.48
N GLY A 278 -5.51 -6.75 5.82
CA GLY A 278 -4.47 -7.32 6.68
C GLY A 278 -4.73 -8.77 7.12
N SER A 279 -3.89 -9.68 6.65
CA SER A 279 -3.75 -11.09 7.04
C SER A 279 -3.32 -11.35 8.50
N LYS A 280 -3.34 -10.34 9.38
CA LYS A 280 -2.72 -10.42 10.72
C LYS A 280 -3.49 -11.22 11.76
N ASN A 281 -4.68 -11.67 11.43
CA ASN A 281 -5.46 -12.50 12.32
C ASN A 281 -5.59 -13.89 11.74
N ARG A 282 -4.57 -14.53 11.11
CA ARG A 282 -4.71 -15.89 10.52
C ARG A 282 -3.64 -16.89 10.99
N LEU A 283 -4.05 -17.96 11.65
CA LEU A 283 -3.23 -19.11 12.03
C LEU A 283 -2.96 -20.02 10.82
N SER A 284 -1.90 -20.84 10.92
CA SER A 284 -1.35 -21.69 9.85
C SER A 284 -2.30 -22.77 9.29
N ASP A 285 -3.46 -22.97 9.91
CA ASP A 285 -4.54 -23.87 9.48
C ASP A 285 -5.76 -23.12 8.90
N GLY A 286 -5.65 -21.80 8.69
CA GLY A 286 -6.69 -20.95 8.10
C GLY A 286 -7.61 -20.26 9.10
N ARG A 287 -7.46 -20.51 10.41
CA ARG A 287 -8.26 -19.95 11.52
C ARG A 287 -7.89 -18.51 11.87
N TRP A 288 -8.78 -17.73 12.51
CA TRP A 288 -8.48 -16.34 12.87
C TRP A 288 -8.18 -16.10 14.36
N CYS A 289 -7.23 -15.21 14.69
CA CYS A 289 -6.82 -14.88 16.07
C CYS A 289 -6.82 -13.36 16.30
N TRP A 290 -7.37 -12.85 17.41
CA TRP A 290 -7.57 -11.41 17.67
C TRP A 290 -6.58 -10.83 18.71
N PRO A 291 -6.14 -9.56 18.57
CA PRO A 291 -5.31 -8.89 19.57
C PRO A 291 -6.19 -8.33 20.70
N GLY A 292 -6.02 -8.83 21.93
CA GLY A 292 -6.71 -8.30 23.11
C GLY A 292 -7.00 -9.25 24.28
N ALA A 293 -6.65 -10.53 24.22
CA ALA A 293 -6.84 -11.47 25.34
C ALA A 293 -5.59 -11.57 26.23
N THR A 294 -5.57 -10.86 27.36
CA THR A 294 -4.62 -11.13 28.45
C THR A 294 -5.20 -12.23 29.35
N GLY A 295 -4.64 -13.45 29.27
CA GLY A 295 -4.99 -14.55 30.15
C GLY A 295 -4.94 -15.91 29.46
N THR A 296 -4.53 -16.94 30.19
CA THR A 296 -4.32 -18.31 29.73
C THR A 296 -5.64 -19.00 29.35
N ASP A 297 -6.17 -18.71 28.16
CA ASP A 297 -7.11 -19.58 27.43
C ASP A 297 -7.00 -19.23 25.93
N LYS A 298 -6.18 -20.00 25.20
CA LYS A 298 -6.09 -19.92 23.74
C LYS A 298 -7.38 -20.51 23.13
N MET A 299 -8.39 -19.68 22.87
CA MET A 299 -9.54 -20.09 22.06
C MET A 299 -9.26 -19.88 20.57
N THR A 300 -8.98 -20.97 19.86
CA THR A 300 -8.84 -21.03 18.40
C THR A 300 -10.21 -20.95 17.70
N GLY A 301 -10.52 -19.84 17.04
CA GLY A 301 -11.75 -19.67 16.24
C GLY A 301 -11.51 -19.92 14.74
N GLU A 302 -12.20 -20.90 14.17
CA GLU A 302 -11.89 -21.47 12.85
C GLU A 302 -12.58 -20.78 11.66
N MET A 303 -11.90 -19.95 10.83
CA MET A 303 -12.41 -19.67 9.47
C MET A 303 -12.08 -20.85 8.55
N THR A 304 -13.09 -21.66 8.28
CA THR A 304 -13.10 -22.53 7.11
C THR A 304 -13.43 -21.67 5.87
N ARG A 305 -12.45 -21.39 5.00
CA ARG A 305 -12.74 -21.06 3.59
C ARG A 305 -13.07 -22.37 2.88
N THR A 306 -14.32 -22.82 2.95
CA THR A 306 -14.82 -23.77 1.94
C THR A 306 -15.34 -22.97 0.76
N ARG A 307 -14.54 -22.88 -0.32
CA ARG A 307 -15.08 -22.68 -1.66
C ARG A 307 -15.78 -23.99 -2.06
N ASP A 308 -16.96 -24.24 -1.53
CA ASP A 308 -17.90 -25.13 -2.21
C ASP A 308 -18.53 -24.31 -3.35
N MET A 309 -17.88 -24.32 -4.52
CA MET A 309 -18.58 -24.10 -5.77
C MET A 309 -19.35 -25.39 -6.09
N THR A 310 -20.48 -25.59 -5.42
CA THR A 310 -21.48 -26.52 -5.92
C THR A 310 -22.27 -25.81 -7.01
N VAL A 311 -21.83 -25.99 -8.26
CA VAL A 311 -22.74 -25.90 -9.40
C VAL A 311 -23.59 -27.17 -9.35
N ASP A 312 -24.79 -27.07 -8.79
CA ASP A 312 -25.74 -28.17 -8.87
C ASP A 312 -26.31 -28.22 -10.29
N HIS A 313 -25.74 -29.08 -11.12
CA HIS A 313 -26.23 -29.38 -12.48
C HIS A 313 -27.49 -30.25 -12.50
N ARG A 314 -28.27 -30.30 -11.42
CA ARG A 314 -29.56 -30.97 -11.39
C ARG A 314 -30.63 -30.02 -10.93
N LEU A 315 -31.23 -29.31 -11.87
CA LEU A 315 -32.70 -29.12 -11.98
C LEU A 315 -33.00 -28.16 -13.15
N PHE A 316 -34.02 -28.53 -13.93
CA PHE A 316 -34.67 -27.76 -15.01
C PHE A 316 -33.95 -27.65 -16.37
N ASN A 317 -34.02 -28.77 -17.10
CA ASN A 317 -34.58 -28.72 -18.44
C ASN A 317 -35.99 -28.11 -18.35
N ILE A 318 -36.26 -27.01 -19.06
CA ILE A 318 -37.51 -26.71 -19.80
C ILE A 318 -37.48 -25.25 -20.29
N ARG A 319 -37.68 -25.10 -21.61
CA ARG A 319 -38.07 -23.90 -22.40
C ARG A 319 -37.00 -22.85 -22.78
N ASN A 320 -36.26 -23.17 -23.84
CA ASN A 320 -35.91 -22.21 -24.89
C ASN A 320 -36.96 -22.30 -26.01
N LYS A 321 -37.72 -21.23 -26.23
CA LYS A 321 -38.41 -20.94 -27.51
C LYS A 321 -38.94 -19.51 -27.46
N VAL A 322 -38.90 -18.81 -28.60
CA VAL A 322 -39.57 -17.52 -28.93
C VAL A 322 -38.73 -16.30 -28.50
N ILE A 323 -38.14 -15.43 -29.35
CA ILE A 323 -38.30 -15.04 -30.77
C ILE A 323 -36.97 -14.45 -31.28
N GLN A 324 -36.45 -15.00 -32.38
CA GLN A 324 -35.89 -14.21 -33.48
C GLN A 324 -37.07 -13.80 -34.34
N ASP A 325 -37.17 -12.51 -34.70
CA ASP A 325 -37.71 -11.97 -35.96
C ASP A 325 -38.14 -10.52 -35.76
N SER A 326 -37.39 -9.58 -36.36
CA SER A 326 -37.90 -8.42 -37.13
C SER A 326 -36.75 -7.46 -37.45
N ILE A 327 -35.98 -7.80 -38.49
CA ILE A 327 -35.18 -6.84 -39.26
C ILE A 327 -35.71 -6.92 -40.69
N HIS A 328 -36.43 -5.88 -41.14
CA HIS A 328 -36.24 -5.23 -42.45
C HIS A 328 -37.35 -4.21 -42.79
N SER A 329 -36.91 -3.15 -43.48
CA SER A 329 -37.63 -2.08 -44.21
C SER A 329 -38.04 -0.86 -43.37
N LEU A 330 -37.80 0.40 -43.76
CA LEU A 330 -37.27 1.06 -44.97
C LEU A 330 -36.86 2.51 -44.64
N ASP A 331 -36.09 3.10 -45.55
CA ASP A 331 -35.46 4.43 -45.54
C ASP A 331 -36.36 5.64 -45.23
N GLY A 332 -35.75 6.70 -44.69
CA GLY A 332 -36.37 8.03 -44.59
C GLY A 332 -35.52 9.08 -43.88
N SER A 333 -34.54 9.64 -44.60
CA SER A 333 -33.87 10.94 -44.43
C SER A 333 -34.23 11.85 -43.23
N GLY A 334 -33.22 12.21 -42.44
CA GLY A 334 -33.25 13.36 -41.52
C GLY A 334 -31.98 13.40 -40.68
N GLY A 335 -31.00 14.21 -41.08
CA GLY A 335 -29.73 14.36 -40.37
C GLY A 335 -29.88 15.15 -39.06
N ASP A 336 -29.18 14.67 -38.03
CA ASP A 336 -28.92 15.38 -36.78
C ASP A 336 -27.39 15.39 -36.56
N PRO A 337 -26.72 16.53 -36.29
CA PRO A 337 -25.26 16.60 -36.14
C PRO A 337 -24.71 16.06 -34.81
N PHE A 338 -25.52 15.43 -33.97
CA PHE A 338 -25.07 14.87 -32.67
C PHE A 338 -25.41 13.38 -32.55
N ASP A 339 -24.74 12.55 -33.35
CA ASP A 339 -24.75 11.08 -33.19
C ASP A 339 -23.31 10.55 -33.12
N LEU A 340 -22.64 10.82 -32.01
CA LEU A 340 -21.53 9.99 -31.55
C LEU A 340 -22.14 8.82 -30.78
N ARG A 341 -22.35 7.72 -31.50
CA ARG A 341 -22.74 6.43 -30.94
C ARG A 341 -21.76 6.05 -29.82
N PHE A 342 -22.20 6.17 -28.57
CA PHE A 342 -21.65 5.35 -27.51
C PHE A 342 -22.16 3.93 -27.74
N SER A 343 -21.32 3.12 -28.38
CA SER A 343 -21.49 1.67 -28.32
C SER A 343 -21.52 1.24 -26.87
N ASP A 344 -22.51 0.43 -26.51
CA ASP A 344 -22.50 -0.38 -25.29
C ASP A 344 -21.22 -1.24 -25.27
N SER A 345 -20.16 -0.73 -24.61
CA SER A 345 -18.99 -1.50 -24.21
C SER A 345 -18.98 -1.58 -22.69
N LYS A 346 -19.74 -2.54 -22.14
CA LYS A 346 -19.54 -3.04 -20.76
C LYS A 346 -18.30 -3.93 -20.71
N GLU A 347 -17.15 -3.34 -21.04
CA GLU A 347 -15.86 -3.72 -20.50
C GLU A 347 -15.43 -2.51 -19.68
N ALA A 348 -15.36 -2.64 -18.35
CA ALA A 348 -14.74 -1.60 -17.54
C ALA A 348 -13.27 -1.55 -17.98
N PHE A 349 -12.89 -0.50 -18.70
CA PHE A 349 -11.51 -0.28 -19.14
C PHE A 349 -10.62 -0.07 -17.90
N MET A 350 -10.11 -1.16 -17.31
CA MET A 350 -8.96 -1.05 -16.41
C MET A 350 -7.80 -0.51 -17.26
N THR A 351 -7.24 0.64 -16.86
CA THR A 351 -6.14 1.25 -17.61
C THR A 351 -4.87 0.43 -17.36
N THR A 352 -4.29 -0.14 -18.41
CA THR A 352 -3.11 -1.01 -18.29
C THR A 352 -1.84 -0.21 -18.08
N SER A 353 -0.79 -0.87 -17.57
CA SER A 353 0.55 -0.25 -17.46
C SER A 353 1.04 0.28 -18.81
N ALA A 354 0.72 -0.42 -19.90
CA ALA A 354 1.08 -0.01 -21.26
C ALA A 354 0.38 1.29 -21.68
N GLN A 355 -0.93 1.42 -21.38
CA GLN A 355 -1.69 2.64 -21.66
C GLN A 355 -1.20 3.83 -20.82
N LEU A 356 -0.90 3.61 -19.53
CA LEU A 356 -0.33 4.65 -18.69
C LEU A 356 1.06 5.09 -19.17
N PHE A 357 1.90 4.16 -19.64
CA PHE A 357 3.20 4.49 -20.20
C PHE A 357 3.09 5.32 -21.48
N GLU A 358 2.16 4.98 -22.37
CA GLU A 358 1.88 5.76 -23.58
C GLU A 358 1.42 7.19 -23.22
N GLN A 359 0.52 7.32 -22.24
CA GLN A 359 0.06 8.62 -21.75
C GLN A 359 1.20 9.43 -21.13
N ALA A 360 2.04 8.79 -20.29
CA ALA A 360 3.18 9.42 -19.64
C ALA A 360 4.19 9.97 -20.66
N CYS A 361 4.44 9.23 -21.75
CA CYS A 361 5.34 9.66 -22.83
C CYS A 361 4.93 10.99 -23.50
N ARG A 362 3.68 11.45 -23.35
CA ARG A 362 3.21 12.73 -23.91
C ARG A 362 3.83 13.94 -23.24
N HIS A 363 4.09 13.85 -21.93
CA HIS A 363 4.49 14.99 -21.11
C HIS A 363 5.74 14.75 -20.25
N ILE A 364 6.19 13.49 -20.12
CA ILE A 364 7.37 13.10 -19.33
C ILE A 364 8.41 12.53 -20.29
N PRO A 365 9.66 13.05 -20.33
CA PRO A 365 10.71 12.52 -21.20
C PRO A 365 10.93 11.02 -20.99
N GLY A 366 10.72 10.22 -22.03
CA GLY A 366 10.79 8.76 -21.95
C GLY A 366 9.72 8.11 -21.06
N GLY A 367 8.66 8.85 -20.71
CA GLY A 367 7.53 8.39 -19.89
C GLY A 367 7.84 8.22 -18.40
N VAL A 368 9.01 8.66 -17.91
CA VAL A 368 9.46 8.41 -16.53
C VAL A 368 10.22 9.58 -15.90
N ASN A 369 10.10 9.73 -14.58
CA ASN A 369 10.87 10.72 -13.79
C ASN A 369 12.26 10.22 -13.36
N SER A 370 12.60 8.97 -13.66
CA SER A 370 13.93 8.39 -13.41
C SER A 370 14.26 7.36 -14.50
N PRO A 371 15.40 7.46 -15.21
CA PRO A 371 15.66 6.71 -16.44
C PRO A 371 15.52 5.19 -16.34
N VAL A 372 16.00 4.59 -15.24
CA VAL A 372 15.96 3.12 -15.04
C VAL A 372 14.53 2.57 -15.02
N ARG A 373 13.54 3.40 -14.66
CA ARG A 373 12.13 3.00 -14.60
C ARG A 373 11.50 2.81 -15.99
N ALA A 374 12.15 3.24 -17.07
CA ALA A 374 11.62 3.08 -18.43
C ALA A 374 11.77 1.66 -18.98
N PHE A 375 12.44 0.76 -18.26
CA PHE A 375 12.72 -0.61 -18.71
C PHE A 375 13.48 -0.64 -20.05
N LYS A 376 14.33 0.37 -20.28
CA LYS A 376 15.10 0.47 -21.52
C LYS A 376 16.01 -0.74 -21.66
N GLY A 377 15.91 -1.43 -22.80
CA GLY A 377 16.66 -2.67 -23.06
C GLY A 377 15.93 -3.95 -22.61
N LEU A 378 14.80 -3.87 -21.89
CA LEU A 378 14.04 -5.05 -21.47
C LEU A 378 12.94 -5.47 -22.47
N HIS A 379 12.78 -4.73 -23.57
CA HIS A 379 11.84 -5.01 -24.68
C HIS A 379 10.38 -5.16 -24.26
N ARG A 380 9.97 -4.50 -23.17
CA ARG A 380 8.59 -4.44 -22.70
C ARG A 380 8.31 -3.08 -22.02
N PRO A 381 7.06 -2.60 -21.98
CA PRO A 381 6.73 -1.40 -21.23
C PRO A 381 6.96 -1.63 -19.72
N PRO A 382 7.26 -0.56 -18.97
CA PRO A 382 7.38 -0.65 -17.52
C PRO A 382 6.04 -0.91 -16.85
N VAL A 383 6.08 -1.52 -15.68
CA VAL A 383 4.90 -1.81 -14.85
C VAL A 383 4.56 -0.60 -13.98
N PHE A 384 3.30 -0.17 -14.01
CA PHE A 384 2.83 0.94 -13.18
C PHE A 384 2.29 0.40 -11.86
N MET A 385 2.93 0.79 -10.75
CA MET A 385 2.55 0.34 -9.40
C MET A 385 1.44 1.23 -8.84
N GLU A 386 0.41 0.61 -8.26
CA GLU A 386 -0.70 1.32 -7.60
C GLU A 386 -0.52 1.38 -6.07
N ARG A 387 -0.04 0.28 -5.46
CA ARG A 387 0.20 0.22 -4.02
C ARG A 387 1.32 -0.76 -3.65
N ALA A 388 1.79 -0.67 -2.41
CA ALA A 388 2.82 -1.55 -1.87
C ALA A 388 2.54 -1.84 -0.38
N GLN A 389 2.82 -3.06 0.07
CA GLN A 389 2.66 -3.46 1.49
C GLN A 389 3.53 -4.66 1.82
N GLY A 390 4.28 -4.60 2.92
CA GLY A 390 5.19 -5.67 3.34
C GLY A 390 6.28 -5.90 2.28
N ALA A 391 6.46 -7.16 1.87
CA ALA A 391 7.40 -7.54 0.80
C ALA A 391 6.80 -7.42 -0.62
N TYR A 392 5.65 -6.75 -0.80
CA TYR A 392 4.92 -6.81 -2.06
C TYR A 392 4.64 -5.45 -2.72
N LEU A 393 4.71 -5.44 -4.04
CA LEU A 393 4.16 -4.43 -4.94
C LEU A 393 2.88 -4.95 -5.59
N TYR A 394 1.97 -4.03 -5.94
CA TYR A 394 0.73 -4.33 -6.67
C TYR A 394 0.59 -3.33 -7.80
N ASP A 395 0.49 -3.81 -9.04
CA ASP A 395 0.32 -2.96 -10.21
C ASP A 395 -1.15 -2.53 -10.41
N VAL A 396 -1.33 -1.58 -11.32
CA VAL A 396 -2.65 -1.04 -11.73
C VAL A 396 -3.56 -2.08 -12.39
N GLU A 397 -3.03 -3.24 -12.74
CA GLU A 397 -3.76 -4.39 -13.30
C GLU A 397 -4.09 -5.42 -12.21
N GLY A 398 -3.74 -5.15 -10.95
CA GLY A 398 -4.00 -5.97 -9.78
C GLY A 398 -3.03 -7.12 -9.56
N LYS A 399 -1.98 -7.25 -10.38
CA LYS A 399 -0.96 -8.29 -10.19
C LYS A 399 -0.03 -7.93 -9.04
N ARG A 400 0.22 -8.92 -8.18
CA ARG A 400 1.09 -8.82 -7.01
C ARG A 400 2.49 -9.32 -7.37
N TYR A 401 3.51 -8.63 -6.86
CA TYR A 401 4.91 -9.02 -7.01
C TYR A 401 5.64 -9.09 -5.67
N VAL A 402 6.46 -10.12 -5.44
CA VAL A 402 7.49 -10.09 -4.38
C VAL A 402 8.55 -9.09 -4.80
N ASP A 403 8.88 -8.11 -3.95
CA ASP A 403 9.71 -6.96 -4.32
C ASP A 403 11.11 -7.01 -3.73
N TYR A 404 12.10 -7.14 -4.61
CA TYR A 404 13.53 -7.06 -4.28
C TYR A 404 14.17 -5.73 -4.70
N VAL A 405 13.38 -4.75 -5.13
CA VAL A 405 13.82 -3.36 -5.36
C VAL A 405 13.65 -2.54 -4.09
N GLY A 406 12.54 -2.68 -3.37
CA GLY A 406 12.33 -1.99 -2.10
C GLY A 406 12.47 -0.46 -2.21
N SER A 407 11.94 0.11 -3.30
CA SER A 407 12.12 1.52 -3.70
C SER A 407 13.60 1.93 -3.86
N TRP A 408 14.43 1.00 -4.34
CA TRP A 408 15.88 1.12 -4.50
C TRP A 408 16.67 1.15 -3.18
N GLY A 409 16.09 0.63 -2.08
CA GLY A 409 16.77 0.48 -0.79
C GLY A 409 16.05 0.96 0.48
N PRO A 410 15.22 2.04 0.49
CA PRO A 410 14.62 2.58 1.72
C PRO A 410 13.75 1.60 2.51
N MET A 411 13.10 0.66 1.84
CA MET A 411 12.04 -0.18 2.42
C MET A 411 12.62 -1.40 3.16
N ILE A 412 13.59 -1.18 4.05
CA ILE A 412 14.29 -2.26 4.78
C ILE A 412 13.37 -3.02 5.76
N THR A 413 12.31 -2.40 6.27
CA THR A 413 11.26 -3.09 7.04
C THR A 413 10.03 -3.47 6.20
N GLY A 414 10.12 -3.34 4.88
CA GLY A 414 9.03 -3.52 3.94
C GLY A 414 8.24 -2.25 3.69
N HIS A 415 7.33 -2.32 2.72
CA HIS A 415 6.45 -1.21 2.34
C HIS A 415 5.32 -1.02 3.34
N ALA A 416 4.90 0.23 3.49
CA ALA A 416 3.76 0.60 4.34
C ALA A 416 3.87 0.05 5.78
N ASP A 417 5.08 0.09 6.34
CA ASP A 417 5.35 -0.27 7.73
C ASP A 417 4.41 0.53 8.67
N PRO A 418 3.57 -0.13 9.48
CA PRO A 418 2.58 0.55 10.30
C PRO A 418 3.17 1.59 11.26
N ASP A 419 4.36 1.34 11.80
CA ASP A 419 4.99 2.25 12.77
C ASP A 419 5.54 3.49 12.07
N VAL A 420 6.13 3.31 10.88
CA VAL A 420 6.64 4.40 10.04
C VAL A 420 5.47 5.25 9.53
N LEU A 421 4.40 4.62 9.02
CA LEU A 421 3.20 5.34 8.57
C LEU A 421 2.49 6.03 9.72
N GLY A 422 2.43 5.41 10.91
CA GLY A 422 1.89 6.03 12.12
C GLY A 422 2.64 7.31 12.47
N ALA A 423 3.97 7.25 12.52
CA ALA A 423 4.81 8.42 12.81
C ALA A 423 4.62 9.58 11.81
N VAL A 424 4.44 9.26 10.53
CA VAL A 424 4.09 10.27 9.51
C VAL A 424 2.71 10.86 9.77
N ARG A 425 1.69 10.02 9.99
CA ARG A 425 0.30 10.46 10.21
C ARG A 425 0.17 11.37 11.43
N ASP A 426 0.84 11.03 12.53
CA ASP A 426 0.86 11.82 13.75
C ASP A 426 1.44 13.23 13.56
N ARG A 427 2.21 13.44 12.48
CA ARG A 427 2.78 14.74 12.13
C ARG A 427 2.05 15.48 11.02
N LEU A 428 1.20 14.82 10.23
CA LEU A 428 0.50 15.46 9.11
C LEU A 428 -0.30 16.70 9.53
N ASP A 429 -1.07 16.60 10.61
CA ASP A 429 -1.94 17.69 11.08
C ASP A 429 -1.17 18.90 11.64
N ASN A 430 0.12 18.73 11.94
CA ASN A 430 0.96 19.82 12.40
C ASN A 430 1.55 20.66 11.24
N GLY A 431 1.36 20.23 9.99
CA GLY A 431 1.85 20.91 8.78
C GLY A 431 3.00 20.18 8.09
N LEU A 432 3.10 20.35 6.76
CA LEU A 432 4.05 19.62 5.91
C LEU A 432 5.49 20.13 6.02
N SER A 433 5.67 21.44 6.23
CA SER A 433 6.97 22.12 6.32
C SER A 433 6.78 23.51 6.94
N PHE A 434 7.84 24.04 7.57
CA PHE A 434 7.80 25.33 8.28
C PHE A 434 8.83 26.36 7.82
N GLY A 435 9.89 25.95 7.13
CA GLY A 435 11.00 26.84 6.75
C GLY A 435 11.79 27.41 7.94
N THR A 436 11.69 26.78 9.10
CA THR A 436 12.37 27.15 10.36
C THR A 436 12.75 25.88 11.13
N PRO A 437 13.75 25.90 12.02
CA PRO A 437 14.16 24.72 12.79
C PRO A 437 13.05 24.11 13.63
N THR A 438 13.11 22.80 13.81
CA THR A 438 12.19 21.97 14.59
C THR A 438 12.94 21.02 15.52
N ALA A 439 12.31 20.62 16.63
CA ALA A 439 12.94 19.71 17.60
C ALA A 439 13.24 18.31 17.02
N ILE A 440 12.44 17.86 16.04
CA ILE A 440 12.59 16.53 15.44
C ILE A 440 13.86 16.43 14.57
N GLU A 441 14.34 17.54 14.02
CA GLU A 441 15.62 17.59 13.33
C GLU A 441 16.79 17.29 14.29
N THR A 442 16.75 17.86 15.50
CA THR A 442 17.76 17.56 16.54
C THR A 442 17.72 16.08 16.93
N THR A 443 16.52 15.52 17.15
CA THR A 443 16.37 14.09 17.47
C THR A 443 16.93 13.19 16.36
N MET A 444 16.67 13.51 15.10
CA MET A 444 17.24 12.77 13.97
C MET A 444 18.77 12.87 13.95
N ALA A 445 19.32 14.06 14.14
CA ALA A 445 20.76 14.28 14.15
C ALA A 445 21.44 13.46 15.26
N ASP A 446 20.93 13.53 16.49
CA ASP A 446 21.44 12.78 17.63
C ASP A 446 21.40 11.26 17.37
N LEU A 447 20.30 10.77 16.78
CA LEU A 447 20.13 9.35 16.46
C LEU A 447 21.14 8.87 15.42
N ILE A 448 21.39 9.65 14.35
CA ILE A 448 22.37 9.29 13.33
C ILE A 448 23.78 9.26 13.93
N CYS A 449 24.17 10.30 14.69
CA CYS A 449 25.50 10.38 15.29
C CYS A 449 25.75 9.25 16.31
N ASP A 450 24.71 8.83 17.04
CA ASP A 450 24.80 7.69 17.96
C ASP A 450 24.95 6.35 17.23
N MET A 451 24.22 6.14 16.13
CA MET A 451 24.26 4.89 15.36
C MET A 451 25.51 4.76 14.48
N ILE A 452 26.10 5.88 14.03
CA ILE A 452 27.29 5.91 13.17
C ILE A 452 28.32 6.87 13.80
N PRO A 453 29.21 6.37 14.69
CA PRO A 453 30.09 7.23 15.50
C PRO A 453 31.12 8.07 14.73
N SER A 454 31.40 7.76 13.46
CA SER A 454 32.25 8.62 12.61
C SER A 454 31.59 9.97 12.29
N ILE A 455 30.26 10.05 12.44
CA ILE A 455 29.44 11.23 12.22
C ILE A 455 29.32 11.98 13.55
N GLU A 456 30.21 12.93 13.78
CA GLU A 456 30.18 13.79 14.97
C GLU A 456 29.23 14.99 14.81
N MET A 457 28.99 15.39 13.54
CA MET A 457 28.00 16.38 13.12
C MET A 457 27.38 15.95 11.80
N VAL A 458 26.08 16.24 11.63
CA VAL A 458 25.32 15.86 10.43
C VAL A 458 24.46 17.02 9.93
N ARG A 459 24.27 17.07 8.61
CA ARG A 459 23.38 18.01 7.92
C ARG A 459 22.38 17.24 7.07
N MET A 460 21.09 17.52 7.25
CA MET A 460 20.01 16.96 6.43
C MET A 460 19.86 17.72 5.11
N VAL A 461 19.60 16.97 4.04
CA VAL A 461 19.34 17.43 2.67
C VAL A 461 18.20 16.62 2.06
N ASN A 462 17.81 16.89 0.81
CA ASN A 462 16.63 16.29 0.19
C ASN A 462 16.95 15.06 -0.68
N SER A 463 18.22 14.79 -0.97
CA SER A 463 18.62 13.62 -1.75
C SER A 463 20.07 13.18 -1.48
N GLY A 464 20.41 11.96 -1.90
CA GLY A 464 21.82 11.51 -1.93
C GLY A 464 22.69 12.38 -2.83
N THR A 465 22.17 12.85 -3.98
CA THR A 465 22.89 13.79 -4.87
C THR A 465 23.27 15.08 -4.17
N GLU A 466 22.38 15.64 -3.33
CA GLU A 466 22.69 16.82 -2.54
C GLU A 466 23.71 16.54 -1.44
N ALA A 467 23.69 15.34 -0.85
CA ALA A 467 24.63 14.94 0.17
C ALA A 467 26.06 14.83 -0.41
N THR A 468 26.22 14.12 -1.52
CA THR A 468 27.52 13.90 -2.17
C THR A 468 28.11 15.20 -2.74
N MET A 469 27.30 16.04 -3.40
CA MET A 469 27.80 17.34 -3.89
C MET A 469 28.25 18.25 -2.74
N SER A 470 27.58 18.17 -1.59
CA SER A 470 27.90 18.97 -0.42
C SER A 470 29.15 18.44 0.28
N ALA A 471 29.29 17.13 0.42
CA ALA A 471 30.47 16.49 1.00
C ALA A 471 31.74 16.76 0.15
N ILE A 472 31.63 16.70 -1.18
CA ILE A 472 32.73 17.04 -2.09
C ILE A 472 33.09 18.52 -1.97
N ARG A 473 32.10 19.42 -1.97
CA ARG A 473 32.36 20.86 -1.78
C ARG A 473 33.03 21.14 -0.44
N LEU A 474 32.61 20.45 0.61
CA LEU A 474 33.18 20.55 1.94
C LEU A 474 34.62 20.04 1.98
N ALA A 475 34.92 18.90 1.36
CA ALA A 475 36.28 18.38 1.26
C ALA A 475 37.21 19.33 0.50
N ARG A 476 36.77 19.91 -0.63
CA ARG A 476 37.51 20.94 -1.36
C ARG A 476 37.76 22.18 -0.49
N GLY A 477 36.73 22.67 0.20
CA GLY A 477 36.84 23.83 1.09
C GLY A 477 37.75 23.59 2.30
N PHE A 478 37.73 22.39 2.87
CA PHE A 478 38.55 22.01 4.01
C PHE A 478 40.02 21.82 3.63
N THR A 479 40.30 21.21 2.48
CA THR A 479 41.68 20.91 2.04
C THR A 479 42.31 22.04 1.22
N GLY A 480 41.52 22.93 0.63
CA GLY A 480 41.98 23.94 -0.32
C GLY A 480 42.41 23.36 -1.68
N ARG A 481 41.95 22.15 -2.01
CA ARG A 481 42.34 21.40 -3.22
C ARG A 481 41.14 21.19 -4.14
N ASP A 482 41.40 20.99 -5.43
CA ASP A 482 40.34 20.91 -6.43
C ASP A 482 40.02 19.48 -6.90
N LYS A 483 41.01 18.58 -6.95
CA LYS A 483 40.82 17.26 -7.58
C LYS A 483 40.07 16.31 -6.66
N ILE A 484 39.25 15.44 -7.24
CA ILE A 484 38.59 14.34 -6.54
C ILE A 484 38.90 13.03 -7.25
N VAL A 485 38.93 11.93 -6.50
CA VAL A 485 38.97 10.57 -7.05
C VAL A 485 37.62 9.91 -6.82
N LYS A 486 37.09 9.30 -7.87
CA LYS A 486 35.94 8.38 -7.82
C LYS A 486 36.26 7.09 -8.56
N PHE A 487 35.38 6.12 -8.47
CA PHE A 487 35.57 4.82 -9.10
C PHE A 487 34.57 4.60 -10.26
N GLU A 488 35.01 3.92 -11.31
CA GLU A 488 34.16 3.53 -12.43
C GLU A 488 33.06 2.57 -11.96
N GLY A 489 31.84 2.75 -12.47
CA GLY A 489 30.66 1.98 -12.08
C GLY A 489 29.98 2.47 -10.80
N ASN A 490 30.67 3.24 -9.96
CA ASN A 490 30.03 3.89 -8.82
C ASN A 490 29.18 5.10 -9.24
N TYR A 491 28.06 5.32 -8.54
CA TYR A 491 27.15 6.43 -8.79
C TYR A 491 26.87 7.24 -7.52
N HIS A 492 27.25 8.51 -7.57
CA HIS A 492 27.16 9.43 -6.43
C HIS A 492 26.17 10.57 -6.69
N GLY A 493 25.14 10.33 -7.51
CA GLY A 493 24.25 11.38 -7.99
C GLY A 493 24.76 12.09 -9.25
N HIS A 494 23.92 12.96 -9.80
CA HIS A 494 24.12 13.56 -11.13
C HIS A 494 24.67 15.00 -11.08
N SER A 495 25.52 15.31 -10.10
CA SER A 495 26.22 16.61 -10.11
C SER A 495 27.29 16.63 -11.19
N ASP A 496 27.51 17.77 -11.84
CA ASP A 496 28.35 17.88 -13.04
C ASP A 496 29.77 17.30 -12.85
N SER A 497 30.40 17.48 -11.67
CA SER A 497 31.74 16.92 -11.37
C SER A 497 31.77 15.40 -11.30
N LEU A 498 30.62 14.74 -11.18
CA LEU A 498 30.50 13.29 -11.05
C LEU A 498 30.10 12.61 -12.37
N LEU A 499 29.58 13.37 -13.34
CA LEU A 499 29.25 12.90 -14.69
C LEU A 499 30.50 12.93 -15.60
N VAL A 500 31.51 12.18 -15.16
CA VAL A 500 32.86 12.14 -15.75
C VAL A 500 33.30 10.69 -15.93
N LYS A 501 33.91 10.38 -17.07
CA LYS A 501 34.58 9.10 -17.38
C LYS A 501 36.09 9.30 -17.42
N ALA A 502 36.86 8.21 -17.39
CA ALA A 502 38.31 8.28 -17.57
C ALA A 502 38.67 8.89 -18.94
N GLY A 503 39.71 9.72 -18.97
CA GLY A 503 40.30 10.22 -20.22
C GLY A 503 41.12 9.14 -20.93
N SER A 504 41.70 9.46 -22.09
CA SER A 504 42.39 8.49 -22.97
C SER A 504 43.66 7.82 -22.40
N GLY A 505 44.05 8.10 -21.16
CA GLY A 505 45.12 7.42 -20.41
C GLY A 505 44.80 7.30 -18.92
N ALA A 506 45.43 6.34 -18.23
CA ALA A 506 45.11 5.93 -16.85
C ALA A 506 45.14 7.07 -15.80
N LEU A 507 45.92 8.13 -16.07
CA LEU A 507 46.04 9.33 -15.21
C LEU A 507 45.70 10.62 -15.97
N THR A 508 45.08 10.51 -17.14
CA THR A 508 44.66 11.69 -17.90
C THR A 508 43.43 12.33 -17.27
N HIS A 509 43.33 13.66 -17.40
CA HIS A 509 42.18 14.44 -16.94
C HIS A 509 40.85 13.83 -17.39
N GLY A 510 39.85 13.87 -16.50
CA GLY A 510 38.53 13.32 -16.78
C GLY A 510 37.84 13.98 -17.97
N GLU A 511 37.05 13.20 -18.71
CA GLU A 511 36.21 13.70 -19.79
C GLU A 511 34.73 13.68 -19.38
N PRO A 512 33.93 14.69 -19.78
CA PRO A 512 32.48 14.63 -19.58
C PRO A 512 31.86 13.35 -20.15
N SER A 513 31.03 12.66 -19.36
CA SER A 513 30.29 11.48 -19.81
C SER A 513 28.88 11.82 -20.33
N SER A 514 28.42 13.05 -20.13
CA SER A 514 27.14 13.57 -20.61
C SER A 514 27.30 14.96 -21.25
N PRO A 515 26.58 15.26 -22.35
CA PRO A 515 26.43 16.63 -22.85
C PRO A 515 25.90 17.57 -21.76
N GLY A 516 26.28 18.85 -21.84
CA GLY A 516 25.89 19.89 -20.87
C GLY A 516 26.88 20.10 -19.73
N VAL A 517 27.80 19.15 -19.50
CA VAL A 517 28.86 19.27 -18.50
C VAL A 517 30.10 19.94 -19.11
N PRO A 518 30.58 21.07 -18.56
CA PRO A 518 31.79 21.73 -19.06
C PRO A 518 33.04 20.87 -18.87
N ALA A 519 33.91 20.82 -19.89
CA ALA A 519 35.19 20.10 -19.83
C ALA A 519 36.06 20.55 -18.64
N SER A 520 36.08 21.86 -18.36
CA SER A 520 36.84 22.44 -17.24
C SER A 520 36.46 21.88 -15.87
N LEU A 521 35.24 21.36 -15.71
CA LEU A 521 34.84 20.73 -14.45
C LEU A 521 35.28 19.26 -14.40
N ALA A 522 35.30 18.58 -15.54
CA ALA A 522 35.70 17.18 -15.66
C ALA A 522 37.20 16.98 -15.39
N GLU A 523 38.03 17.98 -15.70
CA GLU A 523 39.49 17.97 -15.46
C GLU A 523 39.87 17.80 -13.97
N HIS A 524 38.94 18.12 -13.07
CA HIS A 524 39.09 17.98 -11.62
C HIS A 524 38.59 16.65 -11.06
N THR A 525 38.17 15.71 -11.91
CA THR A 525 37.66 14.41 -11.48
C THR A 525 38.47 13.29 -12.10
N ILE A 526 39.17 12.56 -11.24
CA ILE A 526 39.93 11.36 -11.59
C ILE A 526 39.02 10.15 -11.42
N THR A 527 38.98 9.27 -12.41
CA THR A 527 38.20 8.02 -12.36
C THR A 527 39.16 6.84 -12.38
N LEU A 528 39.15 6.03 -11.32
CA LEU A 528 39.93 4.80 -11.19
C LEU A 528 39.02 3.56 -11.25
N SER A 529 39.60 2.38 -11.42
CA SER A 529 38.88 1.12 -11.33
C SER A 529 38.58 0.78 -9.87
N TYR A 530 37.32 0.43 -9.57
CA TYR A 530 36.96 -0.09 -8.24
C TYR A 530 37.72 -1.39 -7.95
N ASN A 531 38.14 -1.61 -6.69
CA ASN A 531 38.99 -2.72 -6.25
C ASN A 531 40.41 -2.78 -6.86
N ASP A 532 40.88 -1.71 -7.52
CA ASP A 532 42.26 -1.62 -8.03
C ASP A 532 43.15 -0.83 -7.06
N LEU A 533 43.80 -1.55 -6.14
CA LEU A 533 44.65 -0.96 -5.10
C LEU A 533 45.88 -0.28 -5.71
N ASP A 534 46.53 -0.94 -6.66
CA ASP A 534 47.75 -0.46 -7.31
C ASP A 534 47.50 0.86 -8.05
N ALA A 535 46.36 0.99 -8.74
CA ALA A 535 45.98 2.23 -9.41
C ALA A 535 45.74 3.38 -8.43
N VAL A 536 45.17 3.11 -7.26
CA VAL A 536 44.99 4.11 -6.19
C VAL A 536 46.33 4.57 -5.65
N GLU A 537 47.22 3.63 -5.33
CA GLU A 537 48.55 3.94 -4.82
C GLU A 537 49.35 4.78 -5.82
N ALA A 538 49.42 4.35 -7.08
CA ALA A 538 50.11 5.09 -8.13
C ALA A 538 49.55 6.50 -8.34
N CYS A 539 48.23 6.67 -8.29
CA CYS A 539 47.58 7.98 -8.39
C CYS A 539 47.97 8.90 -7.23
N PHE A 540 47.98 8.39 -6.00
CA PHE A 540 48.35 9.18 -4.82
C PHE A 540 49.85 9.45 -4.72
N GLU A 541 50.69 8.56 -5.21
CA GLU A 541 52.14 8.80 -5.37
C GLU A 541 52.41 9.97 -6.34
N GLU A 542 51.65 10.05 -7.45
CA GLU A 542 51.86 11.09 -8.46
C GLU A 542 51.25 12.45 -8.08
N ILE A 543 49.98 12.46 -7.66
CA ILE A 543 49.19 13.70 -7.49
C ILE A 543 48.42 13.76 -6.15
N GLY A 544 48.78 12.94 -5.16
CA GLY A 544 48.09 12.88 -3.86
C GLY A 544 47.94 14.23 -3.15
N SER A 545 48.92 15.12 -3.32
CA SER A 545 48.89 16.48 -2.73
C SER A 545 47.86 17.43 -3.37
N GLU A 546 47.35 17.11 -4.56
CA GLU A 546 46.34 17.89 -5.29
C GLU A 546 44.91 17.36 -5.07
N ILE A 547 44.77 16.19 -4.44
CA ILE A 547 43.48 15.52 -4.24
C ILE A 547 42.84 16.03 -2.95
N ALA A 548 41.62 16.54 -3.06
CA ALA A 548 40.78 16.95 -1.94
C ALA A 548 40.13 15.75 -1.26
N CYS A 549 39.60 14.81 -2.05
CA CYS A 549 38.94 13.62 -1.52
C CYS A 549 38.96 12.42 -2.46
N ILE A 550 38.78 11.24 -1.85
CA ILE A 550 38.24 10.06 -2.50
C ILE A 550 36.76 9.96 -2.13
N ILE A 551 35.87 9.72 -3.10
CA ILE A 551 34.49 9.30 -2.86
C ILE A 551 34.26 7.89 -3.42
N VAL A 552 33.62 7.03 -2.61
CA VAL A 552 33.45 5.61 -2.93
C VAL A 552 32.16 5.07 -2.32
N GLU A 553 31.42 4.19 -3.02
CA GLU A 553 30.44 3.34 -2.35
C GLU A 553 31.23 2.18 -1.73
N PRO A 554 31.25 2.02 -0.39
CA PRO A 554 32.08 0.99 0.26
C PRO A 554 31.68 -0.44 -0.11
N VAL A 555 30.43 -0.63 -0.56
CA VAL A 555 29.99 -1.76 -1.38
C VAL A 555 29.32 -1.14 -2.59
N ALA A 556 29.82 -1.39 -3.79
CA ALA A 556 29.20 -0.87 -4.99
C ALA A 556 27.82 -1.51 -5.19
N GLY A 557 26.80 -0.70 -5.48
CA GLY A 557 25.45 -1.15 -5.79
C GLY A 557 24.94 -0.72 -7.17
N ASN A 558 25.56 0.29 -7.79
CA ASN A 558 25.18 0.86 -9.08
C ASN A 558 25.94 0.27 -10.30
N MET A 559 26.74 -0.77 -10.04
CA MET A 559 27.26 -1.69 -11.05
C MET A 559 26.96 -3.14 -10.64
N ASN A 560 25.75 -3.33 -10.09
CA ASN A 560 25.30 -4.50 -9.33
C ASN A 560 26.03 -4.58 -7.97
N CYS A 561 25.75 -5.59 -7.14
CA CYS A 561 26.31 -5.70 -5.80
C CYS A 561 27.73 -6.27 -5.83
N ILE A 562 28.75 -5.40 -5.74
CA ILE A 562 30.16 -5.78 -5.73
C ILE A 562 30.80 -5.36 -4.39
N PRO A 563 30.99 -6.31 -3.44
CA PRO A 563 31.72 -6.07 -2.21
C PRO A 563 33.19 -5.70 -2.46
N PRO A 564 33.82 -4.93 -1.55
CA PRO A 564 35.23 -4.59 -1.67
C PRO A 564 36.09 -5.86 -1.54
N GLN A 565 37.21 -5.87 -2.25
CA GLN A 565 38.27 -6.86 -2.05
C GLN A 565 39.02 -6.56 -0.74
N PRO A 566 39.58 -7.58 -0.06
CA PRO A 566 40.40 -7.36 1.13
C PRO A 566 41.53 -6.36 0.87
N GLY A 567 41.71 -5.39 1.76
CA GLY A 567 42.74 -4.36 1.64
C GLY A 567 42.34 -3.14 0.81
N PHE A 568 41.24 -3.18 0.04
CA PHE A 568 40.85 -2.05 -0.80
C PHE A 568 40.48 -0.82 0.04
N LEU A 569 39.51 -0.93 0.95
CA LEU A 569 39.05 0.19 1.77
C LEU A 569 40.13 0.67 2.76
N GLU A 570 40.94 -0.25 3.27
CA GLU A 570 42.13 0.01 4.09
C GLU A 570 43.13 0.88 3.33
N THR A 571 43.36 0.56 2.05
CA THR A 571 44.23 1.33 1.16
C THR A 571 43.67 2.74 0.96
N LEU A 572 42.37 2.88 0.68
CA LEU A 572 41.74 4.20 0.52
C LEU A 572 41.90 5.05 1.79
N ARG A 573 41.66 4.45 2.96
CA ARG A 573 41.84 5.13 4.25
C ARG A 573 43.27 5.57 4.46
N ARG A 574 44.23 4.68 4.23
CA ARG A 574 45.66 4.96 4.42
C ARG A 574 46.12 6.09 3.50
N VAL A 575 45.90 5.99 2.19
CA VAL A 575 46.40 7.02 1.24
C VAL A 575 45.76 8.38 1.49
N CYS A 576 44.48 8.43 1.90
CA CYS A 576 43.83 9.68 2.29
C CYS A 576 44.52 10.30 3.50
N THR A 577 44.78 9.51 4.54
CA THR A 577 45.45 9.97 5.77
C THR A 577 46.88 10.46 5.48
N GLU A 578 47.66 9.68 4.74
CA GLU A 578 49.06 10.00 4.40
C GLU A 578 49.18 11.29 3.57
N ASN A 579 48.20 11.58 2.71
CA ASN A 579 48.23 12.74 1.81
C ASN A 579 47.35 13.92 2.27
N GLY A 580 46.68 13.81 3.43
CA GLY A 580 45.75 14.83 3.92
C GLY A 580 44.52 15.04 3.04
N SER A 581 44.08 14.00 2.32
CA SER A 581 42.81 13.99 1.59
C SER A 581 41.67 13.51 2.50
N VAL A 582 40.44 13.88 2.17
CA VAL A 582 39.23 13.44 2.87
C VAL A 582 38.72 12.13 2.26
N LEU A 583 38.54 11.09 3.06
CA LEU A 583 37.83 9.87 2.63
C LEU A 583 36.33 10.05 2.82
N ILE A 584 35.57 9.98 1.72
CA ILE A 584 34.11 10.07 1.72
C ILE A 584 33.51 8.71 1.39
N PHE A 585 32.75 8.14 2.32
CA PHE A 585 31.90 6.98 2.02
C PHE A 585 30.52 7.45 1.56
N ASP A 586 30.15 7.06 0.36
CA ASP A 586 28.77 7.13 -0.11
C ASP A 586 28.00 5.92 0.40
N GLU A 587 27.39 6.10 1.56
CA GLU A 587 26.53 5.11 2.20
C GLU A 587 25.04 5.38 1.93
N VAL A 588 24.71 6.06 0.82
CA VAL A 588 23.30 6.29 0.45
C VAL A 588 22.57 4.96 0.24
N MET A 589 23.26 3.91 -0.22
CA MET A 589 22.70 2.55 -0.36
C MET A 589 23.05 1.61 0.81
N THR A 590 24.29 1.66 1.29
CA THR A 590 24.82 0.72 2.28
C THR A 590 24.50 1.11 3.73
N GLY A 591 24.29 2.40 3.99
CA GLY A 591 24.03 2.95 5.31
C GLY A 591 22.77 2.34 5.94
N PHE A 592 22.90 1.86 7.17
CA PHE A 592 21.86 1.13 7.92
C PHE A 592 21.36 -0.17 7.28
N ARG A 593 21.94 -0.60 6.14
CA ARG A 593 21.54 -1.80 5.40
C ARG A 593 22.54 -2.93 5.48
N VAL A 594 23.81 -2.63 5.21
CA VAL A 594 24.88 -3.64 5.28
C VAL A 594 25.06 -4.08 6.73
N ALA A 595 25.09 -3.11 7.64
CA ALA A 595 24.97 -3.28 9.08
C ALA A 595 24.26 -2.06 9.68
N MET A 596 23.94 -2.09 10.98
CA MET A 596 23.31 -0.96 11.68
C MET A 596 24.16 0.31 11.53
N GLY A 597 25.47 0.20 11.71
CA GLY A 597 26.43 1.31 11.53
C GLY A 597 26.90 1.50 10.08
N GLY A 598 26.21 0.93 9.09
CA GLY A 598 26.62 0.96 7.68
C GLY A 598 27.77 0.01 7.34
N ALA A 599 28.26 0.10 6.10
CA ALA A 599 29.41 -0.66 5.64
C ALA A 599 30.70 -0.28 6.38
N GLN A 600 30.85 0.99 6.80
CA GLN A 600 31.98 1.40 7.65
C GLN A 600 32.13 0.55 8.92
N ALA A 601 31.03 0.22 9.59
CA ALA A 601 31.05 -0.65 10.76
C ALA A 601 31.29 -2.12 10.38
N ASN A 602 30.75 -2.57 9.23
CA ASN A 602 30.93 -3.94 8.76
C ASN A 602 32.37 -4.26 8.35
N TYR A 603 33.07 -3.29 7.76
CA TYR A 603 34.45 -3.44 7.28
C TYR A 603 35.50 -2.80 8.20
N ASP A 604 35.07 -2.22 9.33
CA ASP A 604 35.93 -1.55 10.31
C ASP A 604 36.81 -0.43 9.72
N ILE A 605 36.21 0.41 8.88
CA ILE A 605 36.89 1.55 8.23
C ILE A 605 36.16 2.84 8.58
N THR A 606 36.83 3.76 9.26
CA THR A 606 36.28 5.08 9.60
C THR A 606 36.55 6.10 8.49
N PRO A 607 35.53 6.53 7.71
CA PRO A 607 35.69 7.62 6.75
C PRO A 607 35.74 8.98 7.47
N ASP A 608 36.16 10.01 6.75
CA ASP A 608 36.15 11.39 7.26
C ASP A 608 34.77 12.04 7.12
N LEU A 609 34.07 11.69 6.04
CA LEU A 609 32.68 12.07 5.78
C LEU A 609 31.89 10.86 5.29
N THR A 610 30.61 10.80 5.65
CA THR A 610 29.63 9.83 5.18
C THR A 610 28.47 10.55 4.52
N CYS A 611 28.06 10.11 3.34
CA CYS A 611 26.81 10.51 2.70
C CYS A 611 25.75 9.43 2.95
N LEU A 612 24.54 9.84 3.30
CA LEU A 612 23.42 8.97 3.60
C LEU A 612 22.19 9.40 2.80
N GLY A 613 21.24 8.48 2.66
CA GLY A 613 19.93 8.76 2.09
C GLY A 613 19.05 7.54 2.26
N LYS A 614 18.09 7.37 1.34
CA LYS A 614 17.21 6.19 1.27
C LYS A 614 16.56 5.84 2.62
N ILE A 615 17.14 4.91 3.38
CA ILE A 615 16.66 4.45 4.69
C ILE A 615 16.50 5.62 5.68
N VAL A 616 17.40 6.62 5.66
CA VAL A 616 17.32 7.77 6.57
C VAL A 616 16.00 8.53 6.46
N GLY A 617 15.36 8.51 5.29
CA GLY A 617 14.07 9.16 5.08
C GLY A 617 12.85 8.29 5.38
N GLY A 618 13.02 7.04 5.79
CA GLY A 618 11.88 6.12 6.00
C GLY A 618 11.03 5.90 4.75
N GLY A 619 11.61 6.05 3.56
CA GLY A 619 10.89 6.04 2.28
C GLY A 619 10.53 7.41 1.71
N MET A 620 10.69 8.50 2.48
CA MET A 620 10.53 9.87 2.01
C MET A 620 11.83 10.45 1.41
N PRO A 621 11.77 11.49 0.55
CA PRO A 621 12.96 12.12 -0.03
C PRO A 621 13.82 12.84 1.03
N VAL A 622 14.92 12.19 1.43
CA VAL A 622 15.92 12.70 2.37
C VAL A 622 17.30 12.19 1.97
N GLY A 623 18.30 13.05 2.12
CA GLY A 623 19.70 12.69 2.25
C GLY A 623 20.30 13.31 3.51
N ALA A 624 21.52 12.92 3.84
CA ALA A 624 22.32 13.59 4.85
C ALA A 624 23.81 13.48 4.52
N PHE A 625 24.61 14.44 4.96
CA PHE A 625 26.07 14.28 4.97
C PHE A 625 26.59 14.69 6.35
N GLY A 626 27.60 13.97 6.84
CA GLY A 626 28.15 14.19 8.16
C GLY A 626 29.49 13.50 8.34
N GLY A 627 30.18 13.76 9.43
CA GLY A 627 31.50 13.19 9.68
C GLY A 627 32.25 13.93 10.78
N ARG A 628 33.58 13.98 10.65
CA ARG A 628 34.46 14.68 11.61
C ARG A 628 34.04 16.14 11.80
N ARG A 629 33.95 16.57 13.06
CA ARG A 629 33.52 17.91 13.47
C ARG A 629 34.33 19.02 12.80
N GLU A 630 35.66 18.89 12.78
CA GLU A 630 36.55 19.90 12.19
C GLU A 630 36.27 20.15 10.69
N VAL A 631 35.83 19.12 9.97
CA VAL A 631 35.46 19.21 8.55
C VAL A 631 34.06 19.81 8.44
N MET A 632 33.11 19.31 9.25
CA MET A 632 31.72 19.75 9.24
C MET A 632 31.54 21.20 9.70
N GLU A 633 32.36 21.72 10.61
CA GLU A 633 32.31 23.13 11.04
C GLU A 633 32.68 24.13 9.94
N GLN A 634 33.26 23.67 8.81
CA GLN A 634 33.46 24.51 7.63
C GLN A 634 32.15 24.83 6.88
N ILE A 635 31.06 24.12 7.18
CA ILE A 635 29.76 24.38 6.55
C ILE A 635 29.11 25.65 7.13
N SER A 636 28.46 26.42 6.27
CA SER A 636 27.60 27.53 6.68
C SER A 636 26.50 27.04 7.64
N PRO A 637 26.19 27.78 8.73
CA PRO A 637 26.61 29.17 8.98
C PRO A 637 27.89 29.33 9.83
N LEU A 638 28.53 28.25 10.27
CA LEU A 638 29.74 28.35 11.11
C LEU A 638 30.99 28.65 10.27
N GLY A 639 31.12 27.97 9.13
CA GLY A 639 32.22 28.15 8.21
C GLY A 639 31.80 28.72 6.86
N PRO A 640 32.77 28.91 5.95
CA PRO A 640 32.57 29.63 4.69
C PRO A 640 31.94 28.77 3.58
N VAL A 641 31.86 27.44 3.73
CA VAL A 641 31.36 26.55 2.66
C VAL A 641 29.84 26.56 2.63
N TYR A 642 29.26 27.04 1.53
CA TYR A 642 27.82 27.21 1.42
C TYR A 642 27.06 25.92 1.08
N GLN A 643 25.98 25.68 1.84
CA GLN A 643 24.92 24.73 1.53
C GLN A 643 23.61 25.26 2.13
N ALA A 644 22.52 25.15 1.37
CA ALA A 644 21.16 25.41 1.83
C ALA A 644 20.19 24.47 1.10
N GLY A 645 19.05 24.18 1.72
CA GLY A 645 17.96 23.39 1.13
C GLY A 645 16.64 23.81 1.76
N THR A 646 15.71 24.34 0.96
CA THR A 646 14.44 24.92 1.45
C THR A 646 13.58 23.90 2.20
N LEU A 647 13.65 22.63 1.81
CA LEU A 647 12.87 21.53 2.38
C LEU A 647 13.73 20.55 3.18
N SER A 648 14.98 20.90 3.45
CA SER A 648 15.85 20.13 4.35
C SER A 648 15.21 20.01 5.72
N GLY A 649 15.30 18.83 6.35
CA GLY A 649 14.78 18.63 7.70
C GLY A 649 13.25 18.63 7.82
N ASN A 650 12.51 18.43 6.72
CA ASN A 650 11.04 18.45 6.78
C ASN A 650 10.49 17.44 7.82
N PRO A 651 9.50 17.83 8.64
CA PRO A 651 9.09 17.08 9.83
C PRO A 651 8.51 15.70 9.53
N LEU A 652 7.88 15.51 8.36
CA LEU A 652 7.31 14.21 7.97
C LEU A 652 8.41 13.19 7.69
N ALA A 653 9.42 13.59 6.93
CA ALA A 653 10.52 12.68 6.60
C ALA A 653 11.42 12.41 7.83
N MET A 654 11.56 13.38 8.73
CA MET A 654 12.26 13.15 10.00
C MET A 654 11.50 12.15 10.86
N ALA A 655 10.18 12.25 10.94
CA ALA A 655 9.34 11.29 11.68
C ALA A 655 9.42 9.88 11.09
N ALA A 656 9.30 9.75 9.77
CA ALA A 656 9.43 8.47 9.07
C ALA A 656 10.80 7.82 9.32
N GLY A 657 11.86 8.61 9.17
CA GLY A 657 13.24 8.16 9.37
C GLY A 657 13.52 7.76 10.82
N ILE A 658 13.14 8.56 11.81
CA ILE A 658 13.33 8.23 13.23
C ILE A 658 12.61 6.93 13.59
N ALA A 659 11.36 6.78 13.15
CA ALA A 659 10.60 5.55 13.40
C ALA A 659 11.29 4.33 12.80
N LEU A 660 11.76 4.43 11.55
CA LEU A 660 12.47 3.34 10.90
C LEU A 660 13.80 3.03 11.59
N LEU A 661 14.67 4.02 11.78
CA LEU A 661 15.99 3.84 12.39
C LEU A 661 15.91 3.28 13.82
N THR A 662 14.88 3.67 14.59
CA THR A 662 14.64 3.12 15.92
C THR A 662 14.38 1.62 15.87
N LYS A 663 13.62 1.13 14.88
CA LYS A 663 13.37 -0.31 14.69
C LYS A 663 14.64 -1.07 14.31
N LEU A 664 15.56 -0.43 13.59
CA LEU A 664 16.83 -1.06 13.20
C LEU A 664 17.77 -1.31 14.37
N ARG A 665 17.50 -0.75 15.56
CA ARG A 665 18.24 -1.02 16.80
C ARG A 665 17.84 -2.34 17.47
N GLU A 666 16.82 -3.02 16.97
CA GLU A 666 16.45 -4.35 17.47
C GLU A 666 17.64 -5.32 17.33
N PRO A 667 18.07 -5.98 18.43
CA PRO A 667 19.18 -6.92 18.37
C PRO A 667 18.95 -8.04 17.34
N GLY A 668 19.94 -8.29 16.49
CA GLY A 668 19.88 -9.33 15.46
C GLY A 668 19.10 -8.96 14.21
N PHE A 669 18.63 -7.71 14.06
CA PHE A 669 17.90 -7.27 12.86
C PHE A 669 18.70 -7.53 11.57
N HIS A 670 19.94 -7.02 11.50
CA HIS A 670 20.79 -7.15 10.31
C HIS A 670 21.29 -8.57 10.09
N ASP A 671 21.54 -9.34 11.16
CA ASP A 671 21.90 -10.77 11.04
C ASP A 671 20.77 -11.57 10.40
N ALA A 672 19.53 -11.34 10.85
CA ALA A 672 18.35 -11.98 10.27
C ALA A 672 18.11 -11.54 8.82
N LEU A 673 18.49 -10.31 8.46
CA LEU A 673 18.41 -9.81 7.09
C LEU A 673 19.47 -10.48 6.20
N ALA A 674 20.71 -10.56 6.67
CA ALA A 674 21.82 -11.21 5.97
C ALA A 674 21.56 -12.71 5.77
N GLN A 675 20.99 -13.39 6.78
CA GLN A 675 20.61 -14.81 6.65
C GLN A 675 19.57 -15.04 5.55
N ARG A 676 18.58 -14.14 5.41
CA ARG A 676 17.59 -14.23 4.32
C ARG A 676 18.23 -14.03 2.96
N VAL A 677 19.15 -13.07 2.83
CA VAL A 677 19.92 -12.85 1.60
C VAL A 677 20.74 -14.09 1.25
N GLU A 678 21.41 -14.70 2.23
CA GLU A 678 22.15 -15.93 2.02
C GLU A 678 21.26 -17.07 1.52
N THR A 679 20.11 -17.29 2.15
CA THR A 679 19.14 -18.31 1.73
C THR A 679 18.68 -18.09 0.29
N LEU A 680 18.33 -16.85 -0.08
CA LEU A 680 17.92 -16.52 -1.44
C LEU A 680 19.06 -16.77 -2.44
N CYS A 681 20.24 -16.21 -2.20
CA CYS A 681 21.39 -16.32 -3.10
C CYS A 681 21.82 -17.76 -3.30
N HIS A 682 21.89 -18.56 -2.22
CA HIS A 682 22.23 -19.97 -2.30
C HIS A 682 21.17 -20.74 -3.10
N GLY A 683 19.89 -20.55 -2.79
CA GLY A 683 18.83 -21.25 -3.52
C GLY A 683 18.74 -20.88 -5.00
N LEU A 684 19.08 -19.64 -5.37
CA LEU A 684 19.18 -19.19 -6.76
C LEU A 684 20.38 -19.83 -7.47
N GLN A 685 21.54 -19.89 -6.81
CA GLN A 685 22.73 -20.56 -7.32
C GLN A 685 22.46 -22.04 -7.60
N GLU A 686 21.91 -22.78 -6.63
CA GLU A 686 21.59 -24.21 -6.78
C GLU A 686 20.69 -24.47 -7.99
N ARG A 687 19.73 -23.58 -8.25
CA ARG A 687 18.79 -23.71 -9.38
C ARG A 687 19.41 -23.34 -10.71
N ALA A 688 20.29 -22.34 -10.74
CA ALA A 688 21.06 -22.01 -11.93
C ALA A 688 21.99 -23.17 -12.31
N ASP A 689 22.71 -23.72 -11.33
CA ASP A 689 23.60 -24.88 -11.51
C ASP A 689 22.82 -26.10 -12.02
N ALA A 690 21.66 -26.40 -11.42
CA ALA A 690 20.81 -27.50 -11.85
C ALA A 690 20.23 -27.31 -13.27
N ALA A 691 20.02 -26.07 -13.69
CA ALA A 691 19.57 -25.72 -15.04
C ALA A 691 20.71 -25.64 -16.07
N GLY A 692 21.97 -25.66 -15.63
CA GLY A 692 23.15 -25.46 -16.47
C GLY A 692 23.29 -24.02 -16.96
N VAL A 693 22.85 -23.04 -16.16
CA VAL A 693 22.97 -21.61 -16.46
C VAL A 693 24.15 -21.03 -15.68
N ASP A 694 25.13 -20.47 -16.40
CA ASP A 694 26.27 -19.79 -15.80
C ASP A 694 25.82 -18.50 -15.10
N MET A 695 25.72 -18.57 -13.77
CA MET A 695 25.36 -17.44 -12.92
C MET A 695 26.14 -17.51 -11.61
N ILE A 696 26.53 -16.36 -11.08
CA ILE A 696 27.03 -16.24 -9.71
C ILE A 696 26.21 -15.23 -8.92
N THR A 697 26.28 -15.33 -7.59
CA THR A 697 25.69 -14.35 -6.67
C THR A 697 26.76 -13.73 -5.78
N GLN A 698 26.62 -12.44 -5.49
CA GLN A 698 27.43 -11.72 -4.50
C GLN A 698 26.51 -10.97 -3.54
N ARG A 699 26.99 -10.67 -2.32
CA ARG A 699 26.15 -10.13 -1.24
C ARG A 699 26.94 -9.33 -0.22
N ALA A 700 26.28 -8.39 0.44
CA ALA A 700 26.78 -7.66 1.60
C ALA A 700 25.62 -7.24 2.50
N GLY A 701 25.51 -7.84 3.69
CA GLY A 701 24.38 -7.62 4.60
C GLY A 701 23.03 -7.84 3.92
N GLY A 702 22.17 -6.81 3.92
CA GLY A 702 20.87 -6.83 3.24
C GLY A 702 20.87 -6.55 1.72
N MET A 703 22.03 -6.54 1.06
CA MET A 703 22.19 -6.32 -0.39
C MET A 703 22.67 -7.59 -1.09
N PHE A 704 22.24 -7.78 -2.34
CA PHE A 704 22.71 -8.89 -3.17
C PHE A 704 22.78 -8.52 -4.65
N GLY A 705 23.50 -9.34 -5.41
CA GLY A 705 23.68 -9.19 -6.84
C GLY A 705 23.61 -10.53 -7.55
N LEU A 706 23.03 -10.52 -8.75
CA LEU A 706 22.93 -11.66 -9.65
C LEU A 706 23.72 -11.34 -10.93
N PHE A 707 24.69 -12.18 -11.27
CA PHE A 707 25.55 -11.98 -12.43
C PHE A 707 25.47 -13.21 -13.33
N PHE A 708 24.98 -13.06 -14.55
CA PHE A 708 24.96 -14.13 -15.55
C PHE A 708 26.32 -14.17 -16.24
N THR A 709 27.19 -15.08 -15.82
CA THR A 709 28.59 -15.09 -16.21
C THR A 709 29.25 -16.43 -15.86
N GLY A 710 30.20 -16.86 -16.69
CA GLY A 710 31.10 -17.98 -16.38
C GLY A 710 32.34 -17.57 -15.57
N GLN A 711 32.45 -16.29 -15.20
CA GLN A 711 33.50 -15.80 -14.31
C GLN A 711 33.30 -16.36 -12.90
N SER A 712 34.39 -16.65 -12.19
CA SER A 712 34.32 -17.13 -10.80
C SER A 712 33.89 -16.06 -9.80
N ARG A 713 34.09 -14.78 -10.13
CA ARG A 713 33.74 -13.60 -9.33
C ARG A 713 33.69 -12.35 -10.22
N VAL A 714 32.90 -11.35 -9.82
CA VAL A 714 32.87 -10.02 -10.41
C VAL A 714 33.31 -8.98 -9.38
N ASP A 715 34.40 -8.27 -9.67
CA ASP A 715 35.14 -7.41 -8.75
C ASP A 715 35.21 -5.95 -9.16
N ASN A 716 34.91 -5.65 -10.42
CA ASN A 716 35.02 -4.32 -10.97
C ASN A 716 34.05 -4.12 -12.13
N PHE A 717 33.98 -2.90 -12.62
CA PHE A 717 33.06 -2.51 -13.69
C PHE A 717 33.31 -3.28 -15.00
N ALA A 718 34.57 -3.52 -15.37
CA ALA A 718 34.91 -4.25 -16.59
C ALA A 718 34.37 -5.69 -16.55
N GLN A 719 34.49 -6.37 -15.40
CA GLN A 719 33.93 -7.70 -15.21
C GLN A 719 32.41 -7.72 -15.18
N ALA A 720 31.78 -6.69 -14.59
CA ALA A 720 30.33 -6.56 -14.54
C ALA A 720 29.72 -6.34 -15.93
N THR A 721 30.35 -5.52 -16.77
CA THR A 721 29.93 -5.26 -18.15
C THR A 721 30.22 -6.42 -19.11
N ALA A 722 31.10 -7.34 -18.73
CA ALA A 722 31.35 -8.58 -19.47
C ALA A 722 30.30 -9.68 -19.19
N CYS A 723 29.37 -9.47 -18.25
CA CYS A 723 28.26 -10.40 -17.98
C CYS A 723 27.25 -10.46 -19.13
N ASP A 724 26.55 -11.59 -19.23
CA ASP A 724 25.50 -11.82 -20.23
C ASP A 724 24.20 -11.07 -19.87
N THR A 725 24.10 -9.85 -20.38
CA THR A 725 22.92 -8.99 -20.21
C THR A 725 21.67 -9.52 -20.90
N ASP A 726 21.80 -10.36 -21.93
CA ASP A 726 20.64 -10.97 -22.62
C ASP A 726 20.02 -12.09 -21.79
N SER A 727 20.85 -12.92 -21.17
CA SER A 727 20.41 -13.91 -20.18
C SER A 727 19.76 -13.24 -18.97
N PHE A 728 20.33 -12.15 -18.45
CA PHE A 728 19.68 -11.35 -17.41
C PHE A 728 18.30 -10.83 -17.87
N ARG A 729 18.19 -10.27 -19.07
CA ARG A 729 16.93 -9.74 -19.61
C ARG A 729 15.85 -10.83 -19.70
N ARG A 730 16.19 -12.03 -20.19
CA ARG A 730 15.28 -13.18 -20.25
C ARG A 730 14.86 -13.61 -18.85
N PHE A 731 15.80 -13.73 -17.94
CA PHE A 731 15.55 -14.09 -16.55
C PHE A 731 14.63 -13.07 -15.87
N PHE A 732 14.94 -11.77 -15.94
CA PHE A 732 14.12 -10.69 -15.41
C PHE A 732 12.68 -10.76 -15.95
N SER A 733 12.53 -10.93 -17.27
CA SER A 733 11.21 -10.97 -17.91
C SER A 733 10.37 -12.14 -17.39
N ALA A 734 10.98 -13.33 -17.29
CA ALA A 734 10.31 -14.52 -16.78
C ALA A 734 9.98 -14.41 -15.28
N MET A 735 10.90 -13.88 -14.47
CA MET A 735 10.67 -13.62 -13.05
C MET A 735 9.51 -12.63 -12.84
N LEU A 736 9.47 -11.56 -13.64
CA LEU A 736 8.37 -10.59 -13.61
C LEU A 736 7.03 -11.23 -13.99
N ASP A 737 7.02 -12.10 -14.99
CA ASP A 737 5.80 -12.83 -15.41
C ASP A 737 5.30 -13.78 -14.32
N GLU A 738 6.20 -14.36 -13.53
CA GLU A 738 5.91 -15.20 -12.35
C GLU A 738 5.59 -14.39 -11.06
N GLY A 739 5.60 -13.06 -11.13
CA GLY A 739 5.25 -12.21 -9.98
C GLY A 739 6.43 -11.94 -9.03
N ILE A 740 7.65 -11.89 -9.54
CA ILE A 740 8.83 -11.45 -8.79
C ILE A 740 9.39 -10.18 -9.44
N TYR A 741 9.47 -9.09 -8.68
CA TYR A 741 9.98 -7.81 -9.14
C TYR A 741 11.44 -7.63 -8.67
N LEU A 742 12.37 -7.97 -9.56
CA LEU A 742 13.80 -7.71 -9.39
C LEU A 742 14.14 -6.29 -9.86
N ALA A 743 15.38 -5.84 -9.62
CA ALA A 743 15.85 -4.60 -10.23
C ALA A 743 15.83 -4.73 -11.77
N PRO A 744 15.20 -3.80 -12.51
CA PRO A 744 15.09 -3.86 -13.98
C PRO A 744 16.40 -3.45 -14.69
N SER A 745 17.55 -3.88 -14.18
CA SER A 745 18.88 -3.61 -14.72
C SER A 745 19.88 -4.66 -14.22
N ALA A 746 20.76 -5.13 -15.11
CA ALA A 746 21.86 -6.04 -14.75
C ALA A 746 22.95 -5.37 -13.88
N TYR A 747 22.86 -4.04 -13.73
CA TYR A 747 23.83 -3.19 -13.04
C TYR A 747 23.28 -2.61 -11.74
N GLU A 748 22.19 -3.14 -11.20
CA GLU A 748 21.61 -2.66 -9.96
C GLU A 748 21.56 -3.78 -8.92
N ALA A 749 21.94 -3.46 -7.69
CA ALA A 749 21.81 -4.38 -6.56
C ALA A 749 20.33 -4.66 -6.24
N GLY A 750 20.07 -5.87 -5.76
CA GLY A 750 18.82 -6.26 -5.11
C GLY A 750 18.86 -6.03 -3.59
N PHE A 751 17.67 -5.89 -3.00
CA PHE A 751 17.49 -5.54 -1.59
C PHE A 751 16.53 -6.49 -0.89
N MET A 752 16.96 -7.01 0.26
CA MET A 752 16.09 -7.74 1.17
C MET A 752 15.39 -6.78 2.14
N SER A 753 14.20 -7.12 2.61
CA SER A 753 13.53 -6.46 3.74
C SER A 753 13.19 -7.45 4.84
N SER A 754 13.01 -6.98 6.07
CA SER A 754 12.58 -7.83 7.18
C SER A 754 11.16 -8.40 7.00
N ALA A 755 10.36 -7.81 6.11
CA ALA A 755 9.03 -8.29 5.75
C ALA A 755 9.03 -9.52 4.84
N HIS A 756 10.16 -9.88 4.21
CA HIS A 756 10.26 -11.10 3.43
C HIS A 756 10.22 -12.32 4.37
N SER A 757 9.20 -13.16 4.18
CA SER A 757 9.08 -14.42 4.90
C SER A 757 9.87 -15.54 4.20
N PRO A 758 10.13 -16.67 4.88
CA PRO A 758 10.68 -17.86 4.22
C PRO A 758 9.84 -18.32 3.02
N GLU A 759 8.52 -18.17 3.10
CA GLU A 759 7.59 -18.49 2.00
C GLU A 759 7.77 -17.56 0.79
N ASP A 760 8.03 -16.27 1.01
CA ASP A 760 8.32 -15.33 -0.08
C ASP A 760 9.61 -15.70 -0.82
N ILE A 761 10.63 -16.11 -0.07
CA ILE A 761 11.89 -16.62 -0.63
C ILE A 761 11.60 -17.91 -1.41
N GLN A 762 10.82 -18.84 -0.85
CA GLN A 762 10.50 -20.09 -1.55
C GLN A 762 9.73 -19.85 -2.86
N VAL A 763 8.73 -18.94 -2.87
CA VAL A 763 8.01 -18.55 -4.08
C VAL A 763 8.95 -17.97 -5.13
N THR A 764 9.92 -17.16 -4.72
CA THR A 764 10.96 -16.61 -5.59
C THR A 764 11.84 -17.69 -6.20
N LEU A 765 12.25 -18.65 -5.38
CA LEU A 765 13.06 -19.78 -5.80
C LEU A 765 12.31 -20.70 -6.77
N ASP A 766 11.01 -20.92 -6.55
CA ASP A 766 10.18 -21.73 -7.46
C ASP A 766 9.96 -21.02 -8.81
N ALA A 767 9.77 -19.70 -8.81
CA ALA A 767 9.73 -18.88 -10.02
C ALA A 767 11.06 -18.94 -10.80
N ALA A 768 12.19 -18.92 -10.08
CA ALA A 768 13.52 -18.95 -10.69
C ALA A 768 13.78 -20.23 -11.49
N VAL A 769 13.24 -21.40 -11.08
CA VAL A 769 13.35 -22.65 -11.85
C VAL A 769 12.80 -22.45 -13.27
N LYS A 770 11.60 -21.87 -13.37
CA LYS A 770 10.96 -21.59 -14.66
C LYS A 770 11.71 -20.53 -15.46
N ALA A 771 12.24 -19.52 -14.77
CA ALA A 771 13.01 -18.45 -15.41
C ALA A 771 14.33 -18.97 -16.00
N PHE A 772 15.06 -19.86 -15.31
CA PHE A 772 16.28 -20.48 -15.84
C PHE A 772 16.00 -21.38 -17.05
N ASP A 773 14.85 -22.05 -17.10
CA ASP A 773 14.44 -22.80 -18.29
C ASP A 773 14.29 -21.90 -19.53
N GLN A 774 13.81 -20.66 -19.36
CA GLN A 774 13.70 -19.68 -20.44
C GLN A 774 15.07 -19.12 -20.85
N VAL A 775 15.99 -18.95 -19.90
CA VAL A 775 17.37 -18.52 -20.19
C VAL A 775 18.08 -19.57 -21.04
N ARG A 776 17.92 -20.86 -20.74
CA ARG A 776 18.55 -21.95 -21.50
C ARG A 776 18.02 -22.10 -22.93
N GLN A 777 16.77 -21.73 -23.18
CA GLN A 777 16.12 -21.91 -24.49
C GLN A 777 16.44 -20.81 -25.51
N GLY A 778 16.94 -19.66 -25.07
CA GLY A 778 17.28 -18.53 -25.92
C GLY A 778 18.78 -18.33 -26.01
#